data_AF-A0A845Z1Y5-F1
#
_entry.id   AF-A0A845Z1Y5-F1
#
_cell.length_a   1.000
_cell.length_b   1.000
_cell.length_c   1.000
_cell.angle_alpha   90.00
_cell.angle_beta   90.00
_cell.angle_gamma   90.00
#
_symmetry.space_group_name_H-M   'P 1'
#
loop_
_entity.id
_entity.type
_entity.pdbx_description
1 polymer ?
#
loop_
_entity_poly.entity_id
_entity_poly.type
_entity_poly.pdbx_seq_one_letter_code
_entity_poly.pdbx_strand_id
1 'polypeptide(L)'
;CSDLDNLAEFVVPNGEAPQPNTISGSVVIEVGGEEIGIVGATTPALPTITSTGGLVVSPSDSDDIAALAEIIQETVDELTATGINKVILLSHMQQISIEEELAELLTDVDVIMAGGSNTLLATEDDILRDGDTRDDSYPLEFTSASDEPVLVINTDGNYKYVGRLIADFDENGIITSFDEEFSGAYATDDEGVDRVYEEDVDPEDVADPTIVAVTNAINNNISARDGNIFGSTDVFLNGTRGDVRTQETNLGNLTADANLFIAKEYDSDVVVSIKHSGGIRDNIGQSFIPPGGTSDDLVQLPPAENDFAGKEEGQISQLDIENSLRFNNGLSLLTVTAEELKQIIEHSVAATTDTSTPGQFPQVSGLAFSYDATQQAIEFERDADQNATGILTDGERVRSLAILNENGAIADVVVSDGEIVGDPEREIRLVTLSFLVDDGGDGYPFPLIGENQVNLVNESLPSGATNNANFANNGSEQDALAEYLSENFPENGNPSFSDADTLPEEDERIRRVLFVKGTKDDDTLVGGETDDTVIGGRGNDFLYGRDGDDVLEGRPGFDRLFGGSGNDTLNGGQGRDRLNSGPGDDVMTGGASIDRFIFNTTQTYDQDDFGEDRITDFDIERDIIVINRTTFTAIESEDSFEDVFATVTSDNDAATEDAVIVYNTDNGNLFYNQNGSDGGLGSGGLFVTLDNAPVLDADNFSFVG
;
A
#
# COMPACT_ATOMS: atom_id res chain seq x y z
N CYS A 1 22.27 -16.33 -21.61
CA CYS A 1 22.82 -16.71 -20.29
C CYS A 1 24.30 -16.33 -20.17
N SER A 2 24.63 -15.25 -19.47
CA SER A 2 26.01 -14.96 -19.04
C SER A 2 26.09 -14.03 -17.82
N ASP A 3 25.22 -14.24 -16.83
CA ASP A 3 25.40 -13.74 -15.45
C ASP A 3 24.45 -14.48 -14.48
N LEU A 4 24.73 -15.76 -14.22
CA LEU A 4 23.98 -16.59 -13.27
C LEU A 4 24.94 -17.51 -12.51
N ASP A 5 25.69 -16.97 -11.55
CA ASP A 5 26.55 -17.80 -10.67
C ASP A 5 25.75 -18.67 -9.68
N ASN A 6 24.43 -18.45 -9.50
CA ASN A 6 23.63 -19.16 -8.48
C ASN A 6 22.70 -20.29 -8.99
N LEU A 7 22.41 -20.40 -10.28
CA LEU A 7 21.58 -21.49 -10.83
C LEU A 7 22.31 -22.38 -11.84
N ALA A 8 23.39 -21.89 -12.44
CA ALA A 8 24.14 -22.64 -13.44
C ALA A 8 24.70 -23.97 -12.91
N GLU A 9 24.95 -24.07 -11.60
CA GLU A 9 25.41 -25.32 -10.98
C GLU A 9 24.32 -26.40 -10.87
N PHE A 10 23.04 -26.01 -10.91
CA PHE A 10 21.91 -26.94 -10.83
C PHE A 10 21.39 -27.39 -12.20
N VAL A 11 21.78 -26.73 -13.29
CA VAL A 11 21.33 -27.10 -14.64
C VAL A 11 22.06 -28.35 -15.14
N VAL A 12 21.30 -29.39 -15.48
CA VAL A 12 21.81 -30.64 -16.05
C VAL A 12 21.34 -30.82 -17.51
N PRO A 13 21.97 -31.71 -18.30
CA PRO A 13 21.54 -31.97 -19.67
C PRO A 13 20.11 -32.53 -19.75
N ASN A 14 19.42 -32.14 -20.83
CA ASN A 14 18.13 -32.70 -21.23
C ASN A 14 18.21 -34.20 -21.52
N GLY A 15 17.08 -34.90 -21.39
CA GLY A 15 16.95 -36.32 -21.78
C GLY A 15 17.65 -37.32 -20.85
N GLU A 16 18.08 -36.89 -19.67
CA GLU A 16 18.67 -37.76 -18.64
C GLU A 16 17.62 -38.21 -17.61
N ALA A 17 17.95 -39.21 -16.80
CA ALA A 17 17.09 -39.61 -15.68
C ALA A 17 16.98 -38.50 -14.61
N PRO A 18 15.84 -38.37 -13.90
CA PRO A 18 15.67 -37.32 -12.88
C PRO A 18 16.76 -37.33 -11.82
N GLN A 19 17.37 -36.18 -11.55
CA GLN A 19 18.39 -36.02 -10.53
C GLN A 19 17.92 -35.09 -9.40
N PRO A 20 18.06 -35.49 -8.12
CA PRO A 20 17.68 -34.63 -7.01
C PRO A 20 18.45 -33.30 -7.00
N ASN A 21 17.77 -32.21 -6.68
CA ASN A 21 18.34 -30.85 -6.59
C ASN A 21 18.94 -30.33 -7.90
N THR A 22 18.31 -30.63 -9.05
CA THR A 22 18.77 -30.16 -10.37
C THR A 22 17.59 -29.65 -11.20
N ILE A 23 17.89 -28.91 -12.27
CA ILE A 23 16.94 -28.35 -13.23
C ILE A 23 17.32 -28.83 -14.64
N SER A 24 16.33 -29.27 -15.41
CA SER A 24 16.47 -29.70 -16.80
C SER A 24 15.24 -29.26 -17.61
N GLY A 25 15.39 -29.04 -18.92
CA GLY A 25 14.25 -28.82 -19.81
C GLY A 25 13.48 -30.10 -20.10
N SER A 26 14.15 -31.26 -19.98
CA SER A 26 13.48 -32.56 -20.06
C SER A 26 14.17 -33.68 -19.29
N VAL A 27 13.40 -34.71 -18.94
CA VAL A 27 13.90 -35.93 -18.27
C VAL A 27 13.28 -37.18 -18.90
N VAL A 28 13.90 -38.33 -18.67
CA VAL A 28 13.39 -39.63 -19.10
C VAL A 28 13.17 -40.51 -17.88
N ILE A 29 11.96 -41.05 -17.75
CA ILE A 29 11.63 -42.01 -16.69
C ILE A 29 11.38 -43.40 -17.27
N GLU A 30 11.76 -44.43 -16.52
CA GLU A 30 11.47 -45.82 -16.88
C GLU A 30 10.29 -46.34 -16.05
N VAL A 31 9.22 -46.76 -16.72
CA VAL A 31 8.01 -47.31 -16.09
C VAL A 31 7.69 -48.66 -16.74
N GLY A 32 7.75 -49.74 -15.96
CA GLY A 32 7.43 -51.08 -16.46
C GLY A 32 8.34 -51.59 -17.59
N GLY A 33 9.52 -50.98 -17.78
CA GLY A 33 10.48 -51.29 -18.85
C GLY A 33 10.30 -50.45 -20.12
N GLU A 34 9.38 -49.48 -20.12
CA GLU A 34 9.18 -48.48 -21.17
C GLU A 34 9.79 -47.13 -20.74
N GLU A 35 10.38 -46.41 -21.69
CA GLU A 35 10.89 -45.05 -21.47
C GLU A 35 9.81 -44.02 -21.80
N ILE A 36 9.63 -43.03 -20.92
CA ILE A 36 8.69 -41.91 -21.07
C ILE A 36 9.48 -40.61 -20.95
N GLY A 37 9.41 -39.76 -21.96
CA GLY A 37 9.97 -38.42 -21.94
C GLY A 37 9.03 -37.45 -21.22
N ILE A 38 9.59 -36.57 -20.39
CA ILE A 38 8.86 -35.47 -19.77
C ILE A 38 9.54 -34.17 -20.17
N VAL A 39 8.79 -33.27 -20.81
CA VAL A 39 9.25 -31.93 -21.21
C VAL A 39 8.62 -30.91 -20.30
N GLY A 40 9.43 -30.00 -19.74
CA GLY A 40 8.93 -28.91 -18.89
C GLY A 40 8.73 -27.62 -19.67
N ALA A 41 7.61 -26.92 -19.45
CA ALA A 41 7.36 -25.60 -20.02
C ALA A 41 6.66 -24.67 -19.02
N THR A 42 6.90 -23.37 -19.14
CA THR A 42 6.28 -22.34 -18.29
C THR A 42 5.75 -21.19 -19.13
N THR A 43 4.75 -20.47 -18.62
CA THR A 43 4.15 -19.31 -19.29
C THR A 43 5.21 -18.29 -19.73
N PRO A 44 5.14 -17.77 -20.97
CA PRO A 44 6.01 -16.67 -21.38
C PRO A 44 5.67 -15.33 -20.69
N ALA A 45 4.47 -15.23 -20.08
CA ALA A 45 4.05 -14.08 -19.27
C ALA A 45 4.76 -14.02 -17.90
N LEU A 46 5.63 -14.96 -17.55
CA LEU A 46 6.30 -15.04 -16.26
C LEU A 46 6.95 -13.70 -15.80
N PRO A 47 7.61 -12.91 -16.67
CA PRO A 47 8.21 -11.63 -16.28
C PRO A 47 7.21 -10.56 -15.83
N THR A 48 5.93 -10.69 -16.16
CA THR A 48 4.89 -9.72 -15.76
C THR A 48 4.19 -10.10 -14.46
N ILE A 49 4.23 -11.38 -14.08
CA ILE A 49 3.53 -11.91 -12.90
C ILE A 49 4.46 -12.28 -11.74
N THR A 50 5.78 -12.30 -11.95
CA THR A 50 6.76 -12.53 -10.89
C THR A 50 8.12 -11.93 -11.22
N SER A 51 9.00 -11.85 -10.21
CA SER A 51 10.39 -11.45 -10.41
C SER A 51 11.19 -12.62 -10.97
N THR A 52 11.57 -12.53 -12.24
CA THR A 52 12.38 -13.54 -12.94
C THR A 52 13.89 -13.33 -12.75
N GLY A 53 14.30 -12.19 -12.19
CA GLY A 53 15.71 -11.83 -12.04
C GLY A 53 16.45 -11.82 -13.37
N GLY A 54 17.54 -12.59 -13.46
CA GLY A 54 18.36 -12.72 -14.67
C GLY A 54 17.90 -13.81 -15.66
N LEU A 55 16.75 -14.44 -15.44
CA LEU A 55 16.23 -15.47 -16.34
C LEU A 55 15.72 -14.87 -17.65
N VAL A 56 16.07 -15.51 -18.76
CA VAL A 56 15.50 -15.20 -20.08
C VAL A 56 14.32 -16.12 -20.30
N VAL A 57 13.14 -15.53 -20.48
CA VAL A 57 11.90 -16.22 -20.81
C VAL A 57 11.61 -16.02 -22.30
N SER A 58 11.26 -17.10 -22.99
CA SER A 58 10.99 -17.10 -24.43
C SER A 58 9.67 -17.86 -24.71
N PRO A 59 8.89 -17.47 -25.73
CA PRO A 59 9.08 -16.28 -26.58
C PRO A 59 8.92 -14.97 -25.81
N SER A 60 9.42 -13.87 -26.39
CA SER A 60 9.32 -12.55 -25.75
C SER A 60 7.92 -11.94 -25.83
N ASP A 61 7.13 -12.36 -26.83
CA ASP A 61 5.73 -12.02 -26.96
C ASP A 61 4.92 -13.15 -26.33
N SER A 62 4.21 -12.86 -25.24
CA SER A 62 3.47 -13.87 -24.49
C SER A 62 2.24 -14.39 -25.21
N ASP A 63 1.76 -13.67 -26.22
CA ASP A 63 0.56 -14.02 -26.97
C ASP A 63 0.91 -14.84 -28.23
N ASP A 64 2.21 -15.04 -28.53
CA ASP A 64 2.67 -15.82 -29.68
C ASP A 64 2.80 -17.32 -29.34
N ILE A 65 1.65 -17.99 -29.28
CA ILE A 65 1.54 -19.41 -28.93
C ILE A 65 2.22 -20.30 -29.98
N ALA A 66 2.23 -19.88 -31.26
CA ALA A 66 2.94 -20.59 -32.32
C ALA A 66 4.47 -20.58 -32.08
N ALA A 67 5.05 -19.44 -31.68
CA ALA A 67 6.46 -19.36 -31.32
C ALA A 67 6.78 -20.18 -30.07
N LEU A 68 5.88 -20.21 -29.09
CA LEU A 68 6.01 -21.09 -27.91
C LEU A 68 6.03 -22.56 -28.31
N ALA A 69 5.13 -22.99 -29.19
CA ALA A 69 5.09 -24.35 -29.72
C ALA A 69 6.39 -24.73 -30.43
N GLU A 70 6.96 -23.85 -31.26
CA GLU A 70 8.24 -24.09 -31.93
C GLU A 70 9.40 -24.32 -30.94
N ILE A 71 9.43 -23.56 -29.83
CA ILE A 71 10.46 -23.71 -28.80
C ILE A 71 10.31 -25.04 -28.04
N ILE A 72 9.08 -25.41 -27.67
CA ILE A 72 8.80 -26.68 -26.99
C ILE A 72 9.15 -27.86 -27.92
N GLN A 73 8.76 -27.77 -29.20
CA GLN A 73 8.98 -28.82 -30.20
C GLN A 73 10.47 -29.15 -30.37
N GLU A 74 11.39 -28.18 -30.25
CA GLU A 74 12.84 -28.47 -30.30
C GLU A 74 13.26 -29.49 -29.25
N THR A 75 12.73 -29.38 -28.02
CA THR A 75 13.03 -30.31 -26.93
C THR A 75 12.34 -31.67 -27.12
N VAL A 76 11.11 -31.67 -27.65
CA VAL A 76 10.38 -32.89 -28.00
C VAL A 76 11.14 -33.68 -29.08
N ASP A 77 11.55 -33.02 -30.16
CA ASP A 77 12.32 -33.61 -31.26
C ASP A 77 13.66 -34.19 -30.78
N GLU A 78 14.35 -33.50 -29.87
CA GLU A 78 15.58 -34.00 -29.26
C GLU A 78 15.35 -35.31 -28.49
N LEU A 79 14.26 -35.41 -27.72
CA LEU A 79 13.90 -36.62 -27.00
C LEU A 79 13.51 -37.75 -27.95
N THR A 80 12.60 -37.51 -28.88
CA THR A 80 12.07 -38.56 -29.76
C THR A 80 13.14 -39.09 -30.74
N ALA A 81 14.12 -38.26 -31.12
CA ALA A 81 15.29 -38.69 -31.87
C ALA A 81 16.14 -39.77 -31.17
N THR A 82 16.01 -39.93 -29.85
CA THR A 82 16.69 -40.99 -29.09
C THR A 82 15.96 -42.34 -29.11
N GLY A 83 14.73 -42.38 -29.64
CA GLY A 83 13.90 -43.57 -29.72
C GLY A 83 12.76 -43.61 -28.68
N ILE A 84 12.62 -42.56 -27.87
CA ILE A 84 11.47 -42.36 -26.99
C ILE A 84 10.24 -42.07 -27.85
N ASN A 85 9.13 -42.74 -27.53
CA ASN A 85 7.89 -42.62 -28.29
C ASN A 85 6.67 -42.31 -27.41
N LYS A 86 6.90 -42.00 -26.13
CA LYS A 86 5.86 -41.53 -25.21
C LYS A 86 6.37 -40.25 -24.57
N VAL A 87 5.66 -39.14 -24.75
CA VAL A 87 6.08 -37.82 -24.30
C VAL A 87 4.94 -37.14 -23.56
N ILE A 88 5.27 -36.63 -22.37
CA ILE A 88 4.37 -35.81 -21.56
C ILE A 88 4.94 -34.40 -21.50
N LEU A 89 4.12 -33.41 -21.87
CA LEU A 89 4.40 -32.01 -21.61
C LEU A 89 3.87 -31.65 -20.22
N LEU A 90 4.75 -31.30 -19.30
CA LEU A 90 4.41 -30.74 -18.00
C LEU A 90 4.49 -29.21 -18.09
N SER A 91 3.35 -28.54 -18.18
CA SER A 91 3.25 -27.11 -18.45
C SER A 91 2.59 -26.32 -17.32
N HIS A 92 2.85 -25.01 -17.31
CA HIS A 92 2.17 -24.07 -16.42
C HIS A 92 1.92 -22.73 -17.15
N MET A 93 0.83 -22.61 -17.91
CA MET A 93 0.61 -21.47 -18.82
C MET A 93 -0.27 -20.34 -18.27
N GLN A 94 -0.83 -20.46 -17.06
CA GLN A 94 -1.80 -19.52 -16.42
C GLN A 94 -3.22 -19.58 -17.01
N GLN A 95 -3.39 -19.97 -18.27
CA GLN A 95 -4.68 -20.10 -18.93
C GLN A 95 -4.72 -21.40 -19.72
N ILE A 96 -5.67 -22.28 -19.41
CA ILE A 96 -5.76 -23.62 -20.02
C ILE A 96 -5.91 -23.57 -21.55
N SER A 97 -6.51 -22.51 -22.09
CA SER A 97 -6.65 -22.31 -23.53
C SER A 97 -5.31 -22.27 -24.28
N ILE A 98 -4.21 -21.91 -23.61
CA ILE A 98 -2.87 -21.95 -24.19
C ILE A 98 -2.44 -23.42 -24.36
N GLU A 99 -2.62 -24.25 -23.33
CA GLU A 99 -2.35 -25.69 -23.44
C GLU A 99 -3.24 -26.40 -24.48
N GLU A 100 -4.51 -25.99 -24.60
CA GLU A 100 -5.42 -26.50 -25.64
C GLU A 100 -4.89 -26.20 -27.05
N GLU A 101 -4.42 -24.97 -27.30
CA GLU A 101 -3.84 -24.60 -28.59
C GLU A 101 -2.49 -25.30 -28.82
N LEU A 102 -1.66 -25.48 -27.78
CA LEU A 102 -0.43 -26.26 -27.87
C LEU A 102 -0.70 -27.72 -28.25
N ALA A 103 -1.79 -28.32 -27.77
CA ALA A 103 -2.18 -29.69 -28.10
C ALA A 103 -2.43 -29.89 -29.60
N GLU A 104 -2.92 -28.87 -30.30
CA GLU A 104 -3.16 -28.90 -31.75
C GLU A 104 -1.90 -28.59 -32.57
N LEU A 105 -0.94 -27.86 -32.00
CA LEU A 105 0.26 -27.36 -32.70
C LEU A 105 1.46 -28.30 -32.62
N LEU A 106 1.63 -29.01 -31.50
CA LEU A 106 2.77 -29.89 -31.27
C LEU A 106 2.60 -31.24 -32.00
N THR A 107 3.72 -31.91 -32.29
CA THR A 107 3.76 -33.31 -32.73
C THR A 107 4.50 -34.17 -31.72
N ASP A 108 4.17 -35.46 -31.66
CA ASP A 108 4.83 -36.44 -30.78
C ASP A 108 4.71 -36.13 -29.27
N VAL A 109 3.72 -35.32 -28.87
CA VAL A 109 3.31 -35.10 -27.48
C VAL A 109 1.98 -35.80 -27.25
N ASP A 110 1.94 -36.73 -26.30
CA ASP A 110 0.76 -37.57 -26.07
C ASP A 110 -0.16 -37.00 -24.99
N VAL A 111 0.43 -36.44 -23.93
CA VAL A 111 -0.30 -35.89 -22.79
C VAL A 111 0.26 -34.51 -22.44
N ILE A 112 -0.63 -33.55 -22.23
CA ILE A 112 -0.29 -32.26 -21.63
C ILE A 112 -0.87 -32.23 -20.22
N MET A 113 0.02 -32.16 -19.23
CA MET A 113 -0.33 -31.86 -17.84
C MET A 113 -0.28 -30.34 -17.67
N ALA A 114 -1.45 -29.71 -17.79
CA ALA A 114 -1.61 -28.26 -17.70
C ALA A 114 -1.49 -27.75 -16.26
N GLY A 115 -1.36 -26.43 -16.10
CA GLY A 115 -1.25 -25.82 -14.79
C GLY A 115 -1.35 -24.29 -14.79
N GLY A 116 -1.67 -23.74 -13.62
CA GLY A 116 -1.74 -22.29 -13.38
C GLY A 116 -3.10 -21.65 -13.61
N SER A 117 -4.01 -22.29 -14.34
CA SER A 117 -5.37 -21.77 -14.57
C SER A 117 -6.37 -22.12 -13.46
N ASN A 118 -6.03 -23.09 -12.60
CA ASN A 118 -6.92 -23.70 -11.61
C ASN A 118 -8.22 -24.30 -12.22
N THR A 119 -8.24 -24.61 -13.51
CA THR A 119 -9.41 -25.20 -14.18
C THR A 119 -9.70 -26.61 -13.65
N LEU A 120 -10.92 -26.84 -13.14
CA LEU A 120 -11.37 -28.14 -12.65
C LEU A 120 -11.95 -28.98 -13.80
N LEU A 121 -11.10 -29.80 -14.41
CA LEU A 121 -11.56 -30.85 -15.31
C LEU A 121 -12.02 -32.07 -14.50
N ALA A 122 -13.23 -32.57 -14.77
CA ALA A 122 -13.77 -33.75 -14.10
C ALA A 122 -14.71 -34.57 -15.01
N THR A 123 -14.85 -35.86 -14.75
CA THR A 123 -15.83 -36.70 -15.47
C THR A 123 -17.27 -36.36 -15.06
N GLU A 124 -18.28 -36.99 -15.68
CA GLU A 124 -19.68 -36.84 -15.24
C GLU A 124 -19.97 -37.53 -13.91
N ASP A 125 -19.19 -38.54 -13.56
CA ASP A 125 -19.41 -39.38 -12.39
C ASP A 125 -18.49 -39.01 -11.21
N ASP A 126 -17.54 -38.10 -11.41
CA ASP A 126 -16.65 -37.61 -10.36
C ASP A 126 -17.45 -36.90 -9.25
N ILE A 127 -17.12 -37.25 -8.00
CA ILE A 127 -17.68 -36.60 -6.82
C ILE A 127 -16.75 -35.44 -6.44
N LEU A 128 -17.28 -34.23 -6.60
CA LEU A 128 -16.58 -32.98 -6.30
C LEU A 128 -16.76 -32.58 -4.82
N ARG A 129 -15.88 -31.72 -4.33
CA ARG A 129 -16.02 -31.09 -3.01
C ARG A 129 -17.27 -30.22 -2.97
N ASP A 130 -17.82 -30.03 -1.77
CA ASP A 130 -19.03 -29.21 -1.60
C ASP A 130 -18.82 -27.78 -2.11
N GLY A 131 -19.74 -27.30 -2.95
CA GLY A 131 -19.68 -25.98 -3.58
C GLY A 131 -18.86 -25.88 -4.88
N ASP A 132 -18.01 -26.87 -5.20
CA ASP A 132 -17.25 -26.86 -6.45
C ASP A 132 -18.11 -27.31 -7.65
N THR A 133 -17.78 -26.81 -8.84
CA THR A 133 -18.40 -27.20 -10.10
C THR A 133 -17.32 -27.49 -11.13
N ARG A 134 -17.48 -28.56 -11.92
CA ARG A 134 -16.55 -28.84 -13.04
C ARG A 134 -16.65 -27.76 -14.11
N ASP A 135 -15.50 -27.40 -14.67
CA ASP A 135 -15.40 -26.48 -15.79
C ASP A 135 -15.60 -27.21 -17.12
N ASP A 136 -14.95 -28.37 -17.29
CA ASP A 136 -15.05 -29.20 -18.50
C ASP A 136 -14.72 -30.69 -18.22
N SER A 137 -14.69 -31.52 -19.26
CA SER A 137 -14.43 -32.96 -19.17
C SER A 137 -12.97 -33.28 -18.86
N TYR A 138 -12.76 -34.35 -18.07
CA TYR A 138 -11.45 -34.94 -17.84
C TYR A 138 -11.31 -36.28 -18.57
N PRO A 139 -10.25 -36.49 -19.38
CA PRO A 139 -9.37 -35.47 -19.97
C PRO A 139 -10.10 -34.65 -21.05
N LEU A 140 -9.48 -33.56 -21.52
CA LEU A 140 -9.83 -32.97 -22.81
C LEU A 140 -9.13 -33.73 -23.93
N GLU A 141 -9.82 -33.94 -25.05
CA GLU A 141 -9.32 -34.70 -26.19
C GLU A 141 -9.05 -33.79 -27.40
N PHE A 142 -7.83 -33.81 -27.92
CA PHE A 142 -7.39 -33.04 -29.07
C PHE A 142 -6.77 -33.93 -30.16
N THR A 143 -6.53 -33.34 -31.33
CA THR A 143 -5.76 -33.96 -32.42
C THR A 143 -4.55 -33.09 -32.72
N SER A 144 -3.36 -33.68 -32.67
CA SER A 144 -2.07 -33.03 -32.89
C SER A 144 -1.89 -32.57 -34.34
N ALA A 145 -0.80 -31.83 -34.58
CA ALA A 145 -0.38 -31.46 -35.93
C ALA A 145 0.04 -32.67 -36.81
N SER A 146 0.27 -33.85 -36.21
CA SER A 146 0.57 -35.12 -36.88
C SER A 146 -0.67 -36.02 -37.11
N ASP A 147 -1.89 -35.52 -36.86
CA ASP A 147 -3.15 -36.29 -36.87
C ASP A 147 -3.18 -37.42 -35.81
N GLU A 148 -2.55 -37.21 -34.65
CA GLU A 148 -2.49 -38.16 -33.52
C GLU A 148 -3.31 -37.66 -32.31
N PRO A 149 -3.87 -38.54 -31.48
CA PRO A 149 -4.64 -38.14 -30.30
C PRO A 149 -3.75 -37.56 -29.20
N VAL A 150 -4.16 -36.43 -28.62
CA VAL A 150 -3.50 -35.77 -27.49
C VAL A 150 -4.51 -35.58 -26.36
N LEU A 151 -4.13 -35.91 -25.13
CA LEU A 151 -4.96 -35.70 -23.95
C LEU A 151 -4.44 -34.54 -23.11
N VAL A 152 -5.30 -33.57 -22.78
CA VAL A 152 -4.95 -32.47 -21.85
C VAL A 152 -5.64 -32.74 -20.51
N ILE A 153 -4.87 -32.70 -19.43
CA ILE A 153 -5.36 -32.89 -18.07
C ILE A 153 -4.98 -31.70 -17.18
N ASN A 154 -5.88 -31.39 -16.24
CA ASN A 154 -5.68 -30.38 -15.22
C ASN A 154 -6.61 -30.67 -14.04
N THR A 155 -6.28 -30.11 -12.88
CA THR A 155 -7.16 -30.10 -11.70
C THR A 155 -7.16 -28.72 -11.06
N ASP A 156 -8.15 -28.43 -10.21
CA ASP A 156 -8.20 -27.18 -9.42
C ASP A 156 -6.92 -27.00 -8.57
N GLY A 157 -6.67 -25.77 -8.11
CA GLY A 157 -5.53 -25.39 -7.30
C GLY A 157 -5.61 -25.87 -5.83
N ASN A 158 -4.61 -25.45 -5.04
CA ASN A 158 -4.55 -25.65 -3.59
C ASN A 158 -4.68 -27.11 -3.12
N TYR A 159 -4.27 -28.07 -3.95
CA TYR A 159 -4.32 -29.50 -3.65
C TYR A 159 -5.73 -30.03 -3.37
N LYS A 160 -6.79 -29.33 -3.79
CA LYS A 160 -8.19 -29.74 -3.58
C LYS A 160 -8.52 -31.10 -4.22
N TYR A 161 -7.82 -31.44 -5.29
CA TYR A 161 -8.00 -32.68 -6.04
C TYR A 161 -6.65 -33.32 -6.38
N VAL A 162 -6.65 -34.64 -6.55
CA VAL A 162 -5.59 -35.41 -7.20
C VAL A 162 -6.12 -35.92 -8.53
N GLY A 163 -5.51 -35.48 -9.64
CA GLY A 163 -5.85 -35.97 -10.97
C GLY A 163 -5.30 -37.38 -11.22
N ARG A 164 -6.11 -38.26 -11.81
CA ARG A 164 -5.67 -39.59 -12.25
C ARG A 164 -6.04 -39.80 -13.71
N LEU A 165 -5.08 -40.19 -14.53
CA LEU A 165 -5.30 -40.60 -15.92
C LEU A 165 -4.75 -42.01 -16.13
N ILE A 166 -5.56 -42.89 -16.73
CA ILE A 166 -5.15 -44.24 -17.13
C ILE A 166 -5.35 -44.34 -18.65
N ALA A 167 -4.27 -44.22 -19.42
CA ALA A 167 -4.30 -44.27 -20.88
C ALA A 167 -3.60 -45.53 -21.42
N ASP A 168 -4.15 -46.10 -22.49
CA ASP A 168 -3.59 -47.20 -23.26
C ASP A 168 -2.79 -46.68 -24.45
N PHE A 169 -1.62 -47.26 -24.68
CA PHE A 169 -0.73 -46.94 -25.78
C PHE A 169 -0.52 -48.15 -26.70
N ASP A 170 -0.37 -47.91 -28.01
CA ASP A 170 0.02 -48.93 -28.97
C ASP A 170 1.56 -49.15 -29.01
N GLU A 171 2.02 -50.02 -29.92
CA GLU A 171 3.45 -50.32 -30.07
C GLU A 171 4.30 -49.15 -30.59
N ASN A 172 3.67 -48.13 -31.16
CA ASN A 172 4.32 -46.91 -31.64
C ASN A 172 4.28 -45.80 -30.59
N GLY A 173 3.62 -46.03 -29.44
CA GLY A 173 3.48 -45.02 -28.40
C GLY A 173 2.32 -44.06 -28.62
N ILE A 174 1.37 -44.40 -29.50
CA ILE A 174 0.17 -43.59 -29.75
C ILE A 174 -0.96 -44.01 -28.82
N ILE A 175 -1.67 -43.04 -28.23
CA ILE A 175 -2.84 -43.30 -27.36
C ILE A 175 -3.96 -43.98 -28.17
N THR A 176 -4.53 -45.07 -27.65
CA THR A 176 -5.66 -45.78 -28.28
C THR A 176 -6.98 -45.63 -27.54
N SER A 177 -6.92 -45.42 -26.22
CA SER A 177 -8.06 -45.30 -25.31
C SER A 177 -7.59 -44.80 -23.94
N PHE A 178 -8.53 -44.36 -23.11
CA PHE A 178 -8.30 -44.19 -21.68
C PHE A 178 -9.45 -44.82 -20.88
N ASP A 179 -9.20 -45.11 -19.61
CA ASP A 179 -10.19 -45.68 -18.70
C ASP A 179 -11.06 -44.56 -18.09
N GLU A 180 -12.27 -44.37 -18.62
CA GLU A 180 -13.23 -43.38 -18.14
C GLU A 180 -13.72 -43.65 -16.71
N GLU A 181 -13.72 -44.91 -16.23
CA GLU A 181 -14.20 -45.26 -14.89
C GLU A 181 -13.21 -44.84 -13.81
N PHE A 182 -11.92 -44.94 -14.11
CA PHE A 182 -10.86 -44.67 -13.13
C PHE A 182 -10.11 -43.36 -13.40
N SER A 183 -10.23 -42.73 -14.57
CA SER A 183 -9.64 -41.41 -14.83
C SER A 183 -10.56 -40.30 -14.36
N GLY A 184 -10.02 -39.24 -13.74
CA GLY A 184 -10.81 -38.14 -13.20
C GLY A 184 -10.11 -37.37 -12.08
N ALA A 185 -10.83 -36.42 -11.50
CA ALA A 185 -10.37 -35.61 -10.36
C ALA A 185 -10.88 -36.20 -9.03
N TYR A 186 -9.94 -36.63 -8.18
CA TYR A 186 -10.25 -37.23 -6.87
C TYR A 186 -10.17 -36.16 -5.80
N ALA A 187 -11.30 -35.77 -5.21
CA ALA A 187 -11.33 -34.81 -4.11
C ALA A 187 -10.49 -35.31 -2.92
N THR A 188 -9.68 -34.40 -2.35
CA THR A 188 -8.80 -34.65 -1.19
C THR A 188 -9.46 -34.23 0.14
N ASP A 189 -10.76 -34.44 0.28
CA ASP A 189 -11.52 -34.26 1.54
C ASP A 189 -11.63 -35.59 2.29
N ASP A 190 -12.14 -35.54 3.52
CA ASP A 190 -12.37 -36.72 4.36
C ASP A 190 -13.23 -37.76 3.62
N GLU A 191 -14.30 -37.33 2.95
CA GLU A 191 -15.14 -38.22 2.14
C GLU A 191 -14.37 -38.83 0.96
N GLY A 192 -13.42 -38.11 0.37
CA GLY A 192 -12.49 -38.59 -0.66
C GLY A 192 -11.57 -39.68 -0.16
N VAL A 193 -11.07 -39.54 1.07
CA VAL A 193 -10.27 -40.58 1.72
C VAL A 193 -11.12 -41.81 1.99
N ASP A 194 -12.34 -41.65 2.54
CA ASP A 194 -13.28 -42.76 2.77
C ASP A 194 -13.56 -43.56 1.49
N ARG A 195 -13.73 -42.86 0.36
CA ARG A 195 -13.93 -43.50 -0.95
C ARG A 195 -12.74 -44.35 -1.38
N VAL A 196 -11.51 -43.93 -1.09
CA VAL A 196 -10.30 -44.70 -1.41
C VAL A 196 -10.19 -45.97 -0.54
N TYR A 197 -10.64 -45.91 0.72
CA TYR A 197 -10.61 -47.04 1.64
C TYR A 197 -11.88 -47.90 1.63
N GLU A 198 -12.93 -47.47 0.92
CA GLU A 198 -14.27 -48.09 0.89
C GLU A 198 -14.93 -48.22 2.28
N GLU A 199 -14.47 -47.44 3.26
CA GLU A 199 -14.98 -47.39 4.63
C GLU A 199 -14.71 -46.01 5.25
N ASP A 200 -15.46 -45.67 6.30
CA ASP A 200 -15.24 -44.47 7.12
C ASP A 200 -13.93 -44.64 7.88
N VAL A 201 -12.91 -43.87 7.48
CA VAL A 201 -11.57 -43.88 8.07
C VAL A 201 -11.20 -42.48 8.54
N ASP A 202 -10.48 -42.42 9.66
CA ASP A 202 -9.79 -41.19 10.03
C ASP A 202 -8.57 -41.01 9.11
N PRO A 203 -8.48 -39.93 8.30
CA PRO A 203 -7.33 -39.71 7.43
C PRO A 203 -5.99 -39.73 8.17
N GLU A 204 -5.94 -39.30 9.44
CA GLU A 204 -4.72 -39.34 10.25
C GLU A 204 -4.25 -40.77 10.58
N ASP A 205 -5.19 -41.71 10.72
CA ASP A 205 -4.89 -43.12 11.04
C ASP A 205 -4.33 -43.89 9.84
N VAL A 206 -4.67 -43.47 8.62
CA VAL A 206 -4.31 -44.15 7.37
C VAL A 206 -3.22 -43.43 6.57
N ALA A 207 -2.95 -42.15 6.85
CA ALA A 207 -1.87 -41.39 6.23
C ALA A 207 -0.48 -41.92 6.63
N ASP A 208 0.54 -41.59 5.83
CA ASP A 208 1.93 -41.94 6.17
C ASP A 208 2.29 -41.29 7.52
N PRO A 209 2.68 -42.07 8.55
CA PRO A 209 2.91 -41.54 9.89
C PRO A 209 4.06 -40.53 9.94
N THR A 210 4.97 -40.54 8.96
CA THR A 210 6.04 -39.55 8.81
C THR A 210 5.45 -38.21 8.36
N ILE A 211 4.54 -38.23 7.39
CA ILE A 211 3.86 -37.02 6.90
C ILE A 211 2.99 -36.43 8.00
N VAL A 212 2.18 -37.25 8.68
CA VAL A 212 1.38 -36.82 9.85
C VAL A 212 2.26 -36.19 10.92
N ALA A 213 3.41 -36.81 11.25
CA ALA A 213 4.32 -36.25 12.24
C ALA A 213 4.92 -34.89 11.81
N VAL A 214 5.25 -34.71 10.53
CA VAL A 214 5.77 -33.44 10.00
C VAL A 214 4.67 -32.37 10.00
N THR A 215 3.48 -32.68 9.49
CA THR A 215 2.34 -31.76 9.47
C THR A 215 1.96 -31.34 10.88
N ASN A 216 1.86 -32.28 11.82
CA ASN A 216 1.59 -31.98 13.22
C ASN A 216 2.69 -31.13 13.87
N ALA A 217 3.96 -31.36 13.54
CA ALA A 217 5.04 -30.53 14.05
C ALA A 217 4.97 -29.08 13.54
N ILE A 218 4.63 -28.89 12.26
CA ILE A 218 4.45 -27.57 11.65
C ILE A 218 3.22 -26.87 12.26
N ASN A 219 2.08 -27.55 12.27
CA ASN A 219 0.80 -27.02 12.79
C ASN A 219 0.91 -26.63 14.27
N ASN A 220 1.52 -27.48 15.10
CA ASN A 220 1.73 -27.14 16.51
C ASN A 220 2.66 -25.94 16.70
N ASN A 221 3.62 -25.73 15.80
CA ASN A 221 4.49 -24.57 15.86
C ASN A 221 3.75 -23.28 15.48
N ILE A 222 2.93 -23.34 14.43
CA ILE A 222 2.10 -22.23 13.96
C ILE A 222 1.09 -21.87 15.04
N SER A 223 0.29 -22.81 15.54
CA SER A 223 -0.72 -22.53 16.57
C SER A 223 -0.14 -22.00 17.87
N ALA A 224 1.03 -22.48 18.29
CA ALA A 224 1.65 -21.99 19.51
C ALA A 224 2.06 -20.51 19.42
N ARG A 225 2.40 -20.03 18.22
CA ARG A 225 2.74 -18.62 17.99
C ARG A 225 1.51 -17.79 17.68
N ASP A 226 0.63 -18.29 16.82
CA ASP A 226 -0.57 -17.56 16.42
C ASP A 226 -1.61 -17.46 17.54
N GLY A 227 -1.61 -18.39 18.49
CA GLY A 227 -2.43 -18.34 19.70
C GLY A 227 -1.78 -17.57 20.87
N ASN A 228 -0.59 -17.00 20.69
CA ASN A 228 0.08 -16.16 21.70
C ASN A 228 -0.23 -14.69 21.40
N ILE A 229 -1.25 -14.14 22.05
CA ILE A 229 -1.84 -12.84 21.71
C ILE A 229 -1.20 -11.71 22.53
N PHE A 230 -0.92 -10.59 21.87
CA PHE A 230 -0.32 -9.39 22.50
C PHE A 230 -1.16 -8.13 22.37
N GLY A 231 -2.22 -8.14 21.56
CA GLY A 231 -3.16 -7.03 21.52
C GLY A 231 -4.29 -7.24 20.51
N SER A 232 -5.00 -6.17 20.18
CA SER A 232 -6.05 -6.20 19.16
C SER A 232 -6.12 -4.92 18.33
N THR A 233 -6.64 -5.06 17.12
CA THR A 233 -6.90 -3.97 16.17
C THR A 233 -8.27 -4.17 15.51
N ASP A 234 -9.00 -3.08 15.31
CA ASP A 234 -10.27 -3.05 14.57
C ASP A 234 -10.04 -2.75 13.08
N VAL A 235 -8.80 -2.41 12.70
CA VAL A 235 -8.41 -1.99 11.35
C VAL A 235 -7.26 -2.86 10.80
N PHE A 236 -7.13 -2.86 9.48
CA PHE A 236 -5.96 -3.40 8.79
C PHE A 236 -4.73 -2.52 9.08
N LEU A 237 -3.58 -3.15 9.38
CA LEU A 237 -2.33 -2.43 9.61
C LEU A 237 -1.42 -2.58 8.39
N ASN A 238 -1.20 -1.46 7.70
CA ASN A 238 -0.54 -1.42 6.42
C ASN A 238 0.98 -1.52 6.54
N GLY A 239 1.49 -2.71 6.26
CA GLY A 239 2.91 -3.05 6.09
C GLY A 239 3.33 -3.22 4.63
N THR A 240 2.49 -2.80 3.67
CA THR A 240 2.70 -3.05 2.25
C THR A 240 3.97 -2.36 1.78
N ARG A 241 4.85 -3.11 1.11
CA ARG A 241 6.20 -2.65 0.74
C ARG A 241 6.20 -1.36 -0.09
N GLY A 242 5.19 -1.14 -0.94
CA GLY A 242 5.05 0.10 -1.70
C GLY A 242 4.88 1.26 -0.75
N ASP A 243 3.82 1.19 0.04
CA ASP A 243 3.30 2.24 0.90
C ASP A 243 4.27 2.60 2.03
N VAL A 244 4.70 1.63 2.85
CA VAL A 244 5.59 1.91 4.00
C VAL A 244 6.90 2.58 3.58
N ARG A 245 7.30 2.46 2.31
CA ARG A 245 8.56 3.00 1.77
C ARG A 245 8.40 4.34 1.04
N THR A 246 7.19 4.85 0.92
CA THR A 246 6.91 6.08 0.16
C THR A 246 6.01 7.06 0.89
N GLN A 247 5.29 6.62 1.92
CA GLN A 247 4.30 7.41 2.66
C GLN A 247 4.25 6.98 4.14
N GLU A 248 3.54 7.76 4.95
CA GLU A 248 3.15 7.33 6.29
C GLU A 248 2.24 6.09 6.20
N THR A 249 2.31 5.25 7.22
CA THR A 249 1.39 4.11 7.35
C THR A 249 1.03 3.93 8.81
N ASN A 250 -0.18 3.46 9.09
CA ASN A 250 -0.63 3.21 10.46
C ASN A 250 0.24 2.16 11.18
N LEU A 251 0.72 1.11 10.50
CA LEU A 251 1.67 0.15 11.08
C LEU A 251 3.05 0.77 11.30
N GLY A 252 3.48 1.65 10.40
CA GLY A 252 4.69 2.45 10.56
C GLY A 252 4.64 3.29 11.83
N ASN A 253 3.56 4.04 12.02
CA ASN A 253 3.27 4.84 13.20
C ASN A 253 3.23 3.99 14.47
N LEU A 254 2.42 2.92 14.46
CA LEU A 254 2.25 2.03 15.61
C LEU A 254 3.60 1.45 16.08
N THR A 255 4.43 1.00 15.14
CA THR A 255 5.74 0.44 15.49
C THR A 255 6.78 1.49 15.88
N ALA A 256 6.70 2.71 15.36
CA ALA A 256 7.53 3.82 15.80
C ALA A 256 7.14 4.31 17.20
N ASP A 257 5.83 4.35 17.51
CA ASP A 257 5.27 4.64 18.83
C ASP A 257 5.70 3.59 19.85
N ALA A 258 5.64 2.30 19.50
CA ALA A 258 6.11 1.21 20.34
C ALA A 258 7.60 1.33 20.69
N ASN A 259 8.44 1.69 19.71
CA ASN A 259 9.87 1.94 19.95
C ASN A 259 10.08 3.11 20.92
N LEU A 260 9.32 4.22 20.76
CA LEU A 260 9.41 5.38 21.65
C LEU A 260 8.93 5.04 23.07
N PHE A 261 7.85 4.26 23.18
CA PHE A 261 7.30 3.79 24.45
C PHE A 261 8.33 2.99 25.25
N ILE A 262 8.95 1.97 24.65
CA ILE A 262 10.00 1.20 25.32
C ILE A 262 11.22 2.05 25.63
N ALA A 263 11.65 2.92 24.70
CA ALA A 263 12.78 3.81 24.94
C ALA A 263 12.62 4.65 26.21
N LYS A 264 11.41 5.19 26.45
CA LYS A 264 11.09 6.00 27.64
C LYS A 264 11.16 5.24 28.96
N GLU A 265 10.98 3.92 28.95
CA GLU A 265 11.18 3.09 30.14
C GLU A 265 12.66 3.04 30.57
N TYR A 266 13.59 3.12 29.60
CA TYR A 266 15.03 3.16 29.86
C TYR A 266 15.55 4.59 30.10
N ASP A 267 15.00 5.56 29.37
CA ASP A 267 15.45 6.95 29.38
C ASP A 267 14.27 7.90 29.07
N SER A 268 13.73 8.55 30.11
CA SER A 268 12.56 9.42 30.00
C SER A 268 12.82 10.70 29.19
N ASP A 269 14.08 11.02 28.89
CA ASP A 269 14.42 12.22 28.11
C ASP A 269 14.26 11.99 26.59
N VAL A 270 14.04 10.74 26.15
CA VAL A 270 13.80 10.40 24.74
C VAL A 270 12.47 10.99 24.26
N VAL A 271 12.53 11.74 23.17
CA VAL A 271 11.37 12.45 22.60
C VAL A 271 11.03 12.02 21.17
N VAL A 272 11.94 11.34 20.48
CA VAL A 272 11.80 10.99 19.06
C VAL A 272 12.11 9.51 18.85
N SER A 273 11.35 8.87 17.97
CA SER A 273 11.66 7.56 17.39
C SER A 273 11.70 7.66 15.87
N ILE A 274 12.77 7.14 15.28
CA ILE A 274 12.93 7.03 13.83
C ILE A 274 13.30 5.59 13.52
N LYS A 275 12.57 4.96 12.61
CA LYS A 275 12.93 3.65 12.06
C LYS A 275 12.83 3.67 10.55
N HIS A 276 13.64 2.86 9.87
CA HIS A 276 13.50 2.68 8.44
C HIS A 276 12.28 1.79 8.13
N SER A 277 11.67 1.98 6.97
CA SER A 277 10.57 1.18 6.46
C SER A 277 11.03 -0.18 5.94
N GLY A 278 12.31 -0.34 5.59
CA GLY A 278 12.91 -1.62 5.17
C GLY A 278 12.76 -2.76 6.18
N GLY A 279 12.54 -2.42 7.46
CA GLY A 279 12.34 -3.33 8.58
C GLY A 279 10.91 -3.83 8.76
N ILE A 280 9.92 -3.17 8.13
CA ILE A 280 8.53 -3.61 8.09
C ILE A 280 8.37 -4.49 6.84
N ARG A 281 7.96 -5.74 7.06
CA ARG A 281 8.09 -6.83 6.07
C ARG A 281 6.78 -7.40 5.60
N ASP A 282 5.71 -7.14 6.34
CA ASP A 282 4.40 -7.75 6.12
C ASP A 282 3.31 -6.93 6.80
N ASN A 283 2.09 -7.08 6.30
CA ASN A 283 0.89 -6.50 6.89
C ASN A 283 0.50 -7.23 8.17
N ILE A 284 -0.30 -6.57 9.03
CA ILE A 284 -1.07 -7.27 10.08
C ILE A 284 -2.54 -7.11 9.73
N GLY A 285 -3.17 -8.21 9.33
CA GLY A 285 -4.52 -8.22 8.76
C GLY A 285 -4.57 -8.90 7.40
N GLN A 286 -5.73 -8.84 6.76
CA GLN A 286 -5.96 -9.43 5.44
C GLN A 286 -6.10 -8.34 4.39
N SER A 287 -5.53 -8.58 3.21
CA SER A 287 -5.67 -7.71 2.04
C SER A 287 -5.80 -8.60 0.80
N PHE A 288 -6.96 -8.60 0.15
CA PHE A 288 -7.23 -9.42 -1.02
C PHE A 288 -8.29 -8.81 -1.95
N ILE A 289 -8.28 -9.23 -3.21
CA ILE A 289 -9.33 -8.89 -4.18
C ILE A 289 -10.27 -10.10 -4.30
N PRO A 290 -11.59 -9.94 -4.10
CA PRO A 290 -12.55 -11.03 -4.26
C PRO A 290 -12.50 -11.65 -5.68
N PRO A 291 -12.81 -12.96 -5.84
CA PRO A 291 -12.84 -13.59 -7.15
C PRO A 291 -13.70 -12.84 -8.16
N GLY A 292 -13.13 -12.52 -9.32
CA GLY A 292 -13.79 -11.75 -10.39
C GLY A 292 -13.76 -10.23 -10.22
N GLY A 293 -13.15 -9.73 -9.13
CA GLY A 293 -12.92 -8.31 -8.90
C GLY A 293 -11.65 -7.78 -9.57
N THR A 294 -11.47 -6.46 -9.46
CA THR A 294 -10.32 -5.69 -9.93
C THR A 294 -9.59 -5.05 -8.75
N SER A 295 -8.54 -4.26 -9.00
CA SER A 295 -7.85 -3.49 -7.95
C SER A 295 -8.79 -2.59 -7.14
N ASP A 296 -9.86 -2.13 -7.77
CA ASP A 296 -10.85 -1.24 -7.14
C ASP A 296 -11.75 -2.00 -6.14
N ASP A 297 -11.72 -3.33 -6.16
CA ASP A 297 -12.43 -4.22 -5.24
C ASP A 297 -11.52 -4.71 -4.09
N LEU A 298 -10.41 -4.03 -3.83
CA LEU A 298 -9.49 -4.39 -2.74
C LEU A 298 -10.22 -4.37 -1.40
N VAL A 299 -10.19 -5.51 -0.69
CA VAL A 299 -10.74 -5.66 0.65
C VAL A 299 -9.60 -5.73 1.65
N GLN A 300 -9.64 -4.84 2.65
CA GLN A 300 -8.71 -4.81 3.77
C GLN A 300 -9.48 -5.06 5.08
N LEU A 301 -9.04 -6.03 5.86
CA LEU A 301 -9.67 -6.47 7.10
C LEU A 301 -8.63 -6.60 8.22
N PRO A 302 -9.03 -6.47 9.50
CA PRO A 302 -8.15 -6.79 10.61
C PRO A 302 -7.73 -8.28 10.59
N PRO A 303 -6.81 -8.72 11.48
CA PRO A 303 -6.42 -10.12 11.58
C PRO A 303 -7.62 -11.05 11.66
N ALA A 304 -7.65 -12.09 10.84
CA ALA A 304 -8.75 -13.05 10.88
C ALA A 304 -8.63 -14.01 12.07
N GLU A 305 -9.78 -14.57 12.45
CA GLU A 305 -9.85 -15.66 13.41
C GLU A 305 -9.06 -16.89 12.93
N ASN A 306 -8.48 -17.62 13.87
CA ASN A 306 -7.87 -18.91 13.65
C ASN A 306 -8.27 -19.86 14.78
N ASP A 307 -9.37 -20.58 14.56
CA ASP A 307 -9.92 -21.58 15.49
C ASP A 307 -8.88 -22.62 15.93
N PHE A 308 -7.97 -23.00 15.02
CA PHE A 308 -6.94 -23.99 15.30
C PHE A 308 -5.86 -23.48 16.26
N ALA A 309 -5.67 -22.16 16.35
CA ALA A 309 -4.77 -21.51 17.30
C ALA A 309 -5.51 -20.92 18.52
N GLY A 310 -6.84 -20.79 18.44
CA GLY A 310 -7.65 -20.09 19.45
C GLY A 310 -7.55 -18.57 19.37
N LYS A 311 -7.16 -18.02 18.21
CA LYS A 311 -7.08 -16.59 17.92
C LYS A 311 -8.43 -16.10 17.43
N GLU A 312 -8.95 -15.04 18.04
CA GLU A 312 -10.18 -14.36 17.63
C GLU A 312 -9.90 -13.28 16.57
N GLU A 313 -10.91 -12.89 15.79
CA GLU A 313 -10.81 -11.79 14.83
C GLU A 313 -10.34 -10.50 15.52
N GLY A 314 -9.45 -9.75 14.86
CA GLY A 314 -8.84 -8.53 15.37
C GLY A 314 -7.64 -8.75 16.29
N GLN A 315 -7.42 -9.96 16.81
CA GLN A 315 -6.29 -10.20 17.71
C GLN A 315 -4.95 -10.22 16.97
N ILE A 316 -3.95 -9.58 17.56
CA ILE A 316 -2.57 -9.53 17.05
C ILE A 316 -1.73 -10.55 17.82
N SER A 317 -1.24 -11.56 17.11
CA SER A 317 -0.47 -12.67 17.67
C SER A 317 1.05 -12.46 17.57
N GLN A 318 1.81 -13.30 18.26
CA GLN A 318 3.26 -13.42 18.07
C GLN A 318 3.61 -13.64 16.59
N LEU A 319 2.83 -14.46 15.88
CA LEU A 319 3.10 -14.78 14.48
C LEU A 319 2.93 -13.54 13.58
N ASP A 320 1.91 -12.72 13.83
CA ASP A 320 1.73 -11.44 13.13
C ASP A 320 2.94 -10.52 13.35
N ILE A 321 3.36 -10.36 14.60
CA ILE A 321 4.52 -9.53 14.96
C ILE A 321 5.82 -10.05 14.34
N GLU A 322 6.06 -11.37 14.40
CA GLU A 322 7.23 -12.01 13.80
C GLU A 322 7.26 -11.83 12.28
N ASN A 323 6.11 -11.93 11.60
CA ASN A 323 6.01 -11.78 10.16
C ASN A 323 6.21 -10.33 9.71
N SER A 324 5.64 -9.36 10.44
CA SER A 324 5.80 -7.95 10.10
C SER A 324 7.19 -7.41 10.45
N LEU A 325 7.84 -7.91 11.50
CA LEU A 325 9.15 -7.44 11.98
C LEU A 325 10.22 -8.56 11.98
N ARG A 326 10.39 -9.25 10.84
CA ARG A 326 11.19 -10.50 10.72
C ARG A 326 12.65 -10.41 11.17
N PHE A 327 13.25 -9.22 11.10
CA PHE A 327 14.64 -9.02 11.49
C PHE A 327 14.83 -8.83 13.00
N ASN A 328 13.77 -8.42 13.71
CA ASN A 328 13.77 -8.14 15.14
C ASN A 328 14.97 -7.29 15.59
N ASN A 329 15.16 -6.11 14.99
CA ASN A 329 16.34 -5.30 15.30
C ASN A 329 16.35 -4.88 16.77
N GLY A 330 17.54 -4.70 17.34
CA GLY A 330 17.69 -4.03 18.62
C GLY A 330 17.32 -2.55 18.52
N LEU A 331 16.90 -1.96 19.64
CA LEU A 331 16.69 -0.52 19.77
C LEU A 331 17.94 0.14 20.36
N SER A 332 18.34 1.27 19.79
CA SER A 332 19.49 2.06 20.23
C SER A 332 19.05 3.48 20.56
N LEU A 333 19.40 3.95 21.75
CA LEU A 333 19.27 5.35 22.17
C LEU A 333 20.51 6.13 21.78
N LEU A 334 20.36 7.37 21.34
CA LEU A 334 21.46 8.27 21.05
C LEU A 334 21.02 9.74 21.17
N THR A 335 21.99 10.62 21.31
CA THR A 335 21.80 12.06 21.36
C THR A 335 22.35 12.66 20.08
N VAL A 336 21.53 13.45 19.39
CA VAL A 336 21.89 14.20 18.19
C VAL A 336 21.62 15.68 18.40
N THR A 337 22.26 16.54 17.64
CA THR A 337 21.93 17.96 17.54
C THR A 337 20.75 18.20 16.61
N ALA A 338 20.15 19.39 16.64
CA ALA A 338 19.11 19.78 15.69
C ALA A 338 19.58 19.73 14.22
N GLU A 339 20.84 20.10 13.96
CA GLU A 339 21.47 19.97 12.65
C GLU A 339 21.60 18.50 12.22
N GLU A 340 22.10 17.64 13.11
CA GLU A 340 22.22 16.21 12.84
C GLU A 340 20.85 15.54 12.65
N LEU A 341 19.83 15.94 13.40
CA LEU A 341 18.46 15.45 13.20
C LEU A 341 17.95 15.83 11.79
N LYS A 342 18.16 17.07 11.34
CA LYS A 342 17.83 17.46 9.96
C LYS A 342 18.55 16.55 8.95
N GLN A 343 19.84 16.29 9.14
CA GLN A 343 20.62 15.43 8.23
C GLN A 343 20.13 13.98 8.19
N ILE A 344 19.66 13.44 9.33
CA ILE A 344 19.04 12.11 9.40
C ILE A 344 17.75 12.07 8.57
N ILE A 345 16.87 13.06 8.76
CA ILE A 345 15.60 13.11 8.03
C ILE A 345 15.84 13.38 6.53
N GLU A 346 16.77 14.26 6.17
CA GLU A 346 17.20 14.46 4.77
C GLU A 346 17.67 13.15 4.13
N HIS A 347 18.48 12.36 4.84
CA HIS A 347 18.90 11.04 4.35
C HIS A 347 17.70 10.11 4.15
N SER A 348 16.80 10.06 5.13
CA SER A 348 15.65 9.16 5.10
C SER A 348 14.76 9.35 3.85
N VAL A 349 14.69 10.57 3.30
CA VAL A 349 13.91 10.87 2.08
C VAL A 349 14.77 11.13 0.83
N ALA A 350 16.09 10.99 0.90
CA ALA A 350 17.01 11.30 -0.21
C ALA A 350 16.82 10.42 -1.46
N ALA A 351 16.38 9.17 -1.29
CA ALA A 351 16.15 8.24 -2.39
C ALA A 351 14.68 8.19 -2.86
N THR A 352 13.81 9.00 -2.27
CA THR A 352 12.38 9.06 -2.63
C THR A 352 12.21 9.68 -4.01
N THR A 353 11.56 8.95 -4.91
CA THR A 353 11.12 9.38 -6.24
C THR A 353 9.79 8.69 -6.53
N ASP A 354 9.07 9.12 -7.57
CA ASP A 354 7.76 8.56 -7.94
C ASP A 354 7.81 7.08 -8.41
N THR A 355 9.02 6.55 -8.63
CA THR A 355 9.23 5.18 -9.15
C THR A 355 10.14 4.33 -8.24
N SER A 356 10.51 4.87 -7.07
CA SER A 356 11.46 4.26 -6.14
C SER A 356 10.74 3.87 -4.85
N THR A 357 11.05 2.68 -4.33
CA THR A 357 10.57 2.18 -3.02
C THR A 357 11.77 1.92 -2.11
N PRO A 358 12.48 2.97 -1.68
CA PRO A 358 13.73 2.84 -0.95
C PRO A 358 13.47 2.34 0.48
N GLY A 359 14.29 1.40 0.97
CA GLY A 359 14.15 0.89 2.34
C GLY A 359 14.43 1.95 3.42
N GLN A 360 15.21 2.98 3.07
CA GLN A 360 15.67 4.02 3.99
C GLN A 360 14.56 5.00 4.41
N PHE A 361 13.40 5.00 3.72
CA PHE A 361 12.28 5.88 4.04
C PHE A 361 11.85 5.70 5.50
N PRO A 362 11.60 6.78 6.26
CA PRO A 362 11.38 6.67 7.70
C PRO A 362 9.92 6.35 8.03
N GLN A 363 9.71 5.73 9.18
CA GLN A 363 8.46 5.78 9.94
C GLN A 363 8.81 6.37 11.31
N VAL A 364 7.97 7.25 11.85
CA VAL A 364 8.37 8.19 12.92
C VAL A 364 7.35 8.31 14.04
N SER A 365 7.86 8.65 15.22
CA SER A 365 7.05 9.02 16.39
C SER A 365 7.72 10.15 17.17
N GLY A 366 6.91 11.01 17.78
CA GLY A 366 7.40 12.18 18.52
C GLY A 366 7.95 13.30 17.63
N LEU A 367 7.82 13.20 16.31
CA LEU A 367 8.08 14.27 15.36
C LEU A 367 7.09 14.22 14.19
N ALA A 368 6.96 15.36 13.52
CA ALA A 368 6.31 15.47 12.23
C ALA A 368 7.18 16.30 11.28
N PHE A 369 7.19 15.98 9.99
CA PHE A 369 7.99 16.69 9.01
C PHE A 369 7.34 16.68 7.63
N SER A 370 7.71 17.66 6.81
CA SER A 370 7.38 17.68 5.39
C SER A 370 8.62 17.75 4.52
N TYR A 371 8.55 17.15 3.33
CA TYR A 371 9.67 17.11 2.40
C TYR A 371 9.27 17.26 0.93
N ASP A 372 10.13 17.91 0.15
CA ASP A 372 10.01 18.04 -1.30
C ASP A 372 11.07 17.17 -1.98
N ALA A 373 10.62 16.07 -2.57
CA ALA A 373 11.48 15.11 -3.27
C ALA A 373 12.14 15.67 -4.54
N THR A 374 11.70 16.83 -5.04
CA THR A 374 12.30 17.49 -6.22
C THR A 374 13.56 18.28 -5.88
N GLN A 375 13.78 18.60 -4.60
CA GLN A 375 14.95 19.34 -4.15
C GLN A 375 16.21 18.47 -4.08
N GLN A 376 17.36 19.14 -3.94
CA GLN A 376 18.67 18.52 -3.81
C GLN A 376 18.68 17.52 -2.64
N ALA A 377 18.93 16.25 -2.94
CA ALA A 377 19.12 15.23 -1.93
C ALA A 377 20.48 15.40 -1.23
N ILE A 378 20.53 15.09 0.07
CA ILE A 378 21.79 14.99 0.81
C ILE A 378 22.63 13.82 0.26
N GLU A 379 23.93 14.01 0.17
CA GLU A 379 24.89 12.96 -0.17
C GLU A 379 26.04 12.93 0.83
N PHE A 380 26.43 11.74 1.26
CA PHE A 380 27.56 11.55 2.19
C PHE A 380 28.81 11.06 1.47
N GLU A 381 29.98 11.51 1.92
CA GLU A 381 31.24 10.85 1.63
C GLU A 381 31.25 9.49 2.34
N ARG A 382 31.62 8.42 1.62
CA ARG A 382 31.58 7.05 2.15
C ARG A 382 32.94 6.37 2.11
N ASP A 383 33.21 5.53 3.10
CA ASP A 383 34.40 4.67 3.13
C ASP A 383 34.21 3.39 2.30
N ALA A 384 35.16 2.45 2.41
CA ALA A 384 35.11 1.19 1.66
C ALA A 384 33.95 0.27 2.08
N ASP A 385 33.46 0.44 3.32
CA ASP A 385 32.37 -0.34 3.91
C ASP A 385 31.02 0.40 3.77
N GLN A 386 30.99 1.50 3.00
CA GLN A 386 29.84 2.38 2.75
C GLN A 386 29.38 3.22 3.95
N ASN A 387 30.15 3.27 5.03
CA ASN A 387 29.84 4.11 6.18
C ASN A 387 30.02 5.59 5.84
N ALA A 388 29.12 6.44 6.34
CA ALA A 388 29.25 7.89 6.19
C ALA A 388 30.49 8.39 6.96
N THR A 389 31.28 9.26 6.31
CA THR A 389 32.52 9.85 6.88
C THR A 389 32.57 11.37 6.80
N GLY A 390 31.65 11.97 6.05
CA GLY A 390 31.50 13.40 5.88
C GLY A 390 30.28 13.70 4.99
N ILE A 391 29.92 14.97 4.88
CA ILE A 391 28.87 15.43 3.96
C ILE A 391 29.53 15.82 2.64
N LEU A 392 29.08 15.21 1.55
CA LEU A 392 29.51 15.53 0.19
C LEU A 392 28.67 16.68 -0.39
N THR A 393 27.35 16.59 -0.21
CA THR A 393 26.36 17.57 -0.66
C THR A 393 25.30 17.72 0.42
N ASP A 394 25.00 18.95 0.83
CA ASP A 394 23.91 19.23 1.79
C ASP A 394 22.53 18.93 1.17
N GLY A 395 21.58 18.50 2.00
CA GLY A 395 20.19 18.26 1.60
C GLY A 395 19.29 19.48 1.72
N GLU A 396 18.34 19.59 0.80
CA GLU A 396 17.34 20.65 0.73
C GLU A 396 15.90 20.10 0.66
N ARG A 397 15.70 18.78 0.85
CA ARG A 397 14.39 18.14 0.71
C ARG A 397 13.49 18.43 1.89
N VAL A 398 14.00 18.43 3.12
CA VAL A 398 13.18 18.68 4.31
C VAL A 398 12.75 20.14 4.33
N ARG A 399 11.45 20.39 4.32
CA ARG A 399 10.85 21.75 4.29
C ARG A 399 10.43 22.20 5.69
N SER A 400 9.83 21.30 6.46
CA SER A 400 9.48 21.51 7.86
C SER A 400 9.86 20.29 8.70
N LEU A 401 10.17 20.51 9.97
CA LEU A 401 10.41 19.44 10.94
C LEU A 401 10.11 19.99 12.34
N ALA A 402 9.23 19.32 13.07
CA ALA A 402 8.84 19.68 14.42
C ALA A 402 8.87 18.46 15.35
N ILE A 403 9.32 18.66 16.57
CA ILE A 403 9.21 17.67 17.65
C ILE A 403 7.87 17.89 18.34
N LEU A 404 7.14 16.80 18.55
CA LEU A 404 5.83 16.79 19.17
C LEU A 404 5.95 16.33 20.63
N ASN A 405 5.11 16.88 21.50
CA ASN A 405 4.93 16.34 22.84
C ASN A 405 3.94 15.16 22.83
N GLU A 406 3.73 14.55 24.00
CA GLU A 406 2.86 13.38 24.18
C GLU A 406 1.39 13.61 23.81
N ASN A 407 0.95 14.87 23.70
CA ASN A 407 -0.40 15.21 23.27
C ASN A 407 -0.48 15.57 21.77
N GLY A 408 0.59 15.30 21.00
CA GLY A 408 0.68 15.65 19.58
C GLY A 408 0.94 17.13 19.29
N ALA A 409 1.04 17.99 20.32
CA ALA A 409 1.29 19.42 20.10
C ALA A 409 2.79 19.70 19.89
N ILE A 410 3.08 20.68 19.03
CA ILE A 410 4.46 21.12 18.72
C ILE A 410 5.17 21.58 20.00
N ALA A 411 6.24 20.87 20.36
CA ALA A 411 7.11 21.18 21.48
C ALA A 411 8.33 22.00 21.05
N ASP A 412 8.88 21.70 19.86
CA ASP A 412 10.01 22.41 19.27
C ASP A 412 9.90 22.41 17.74
N VAL A 413 10.17 23.55 17.11
CA VAL A 413 10.26 23.67 15.65
C VAL A 413 11.74 23.58 15.28
N VAL A 414 12.13 22.51 14.59
CA VAL A 414 13.52 22.22 14.21
C VAL A 414 13.86 22.86 12.87
N VAL A 415 12.99 22.67 11.87
CA VAL A 415 13.17 23.22 10.52
C VAL A 415 11.91 23.97 10.10
N SER A 416 12.11 25.14 9.49
CA SER A 416 11.07 25.94 8.84
C SER A 416 11.62 26.51 7.53
N ASP A 417 10.87 26.35 6.44
CA ASP A 417 11.29 26.72 5.08
C ASP A 417 12.61 26.08 4.61
N GLY A 418 12.97 24.92 5.17
CA GLY A 418 14.22 24.21 4.92
C GLY A 418 15.43 24.68 5.74
N GLU A 419 15.23 25.70 6.59
CA GLU A 419 16.26 26.29 7.45
C GLU A 419 16.07 25.88 8.91
N ILE A 420 17.18 25.69 9.63
CA ILE A 420 17.12 25.37 11.06
C ILE A 420 16.63 26.58 11.85
N VAL A 421 15.64 26.34 12.71
CA VAL A 421 15.13 27.33 13.65
C VAL A 421 15.83 27.16 15.00
N GLY A 422 16.36 28.25 15.55
CA GLY A 422 16.99 28.25 16.87
C GLY A 422 18.47 27.86 16.85
N ASP A 423 18.92 27.21 17.93
CA ASP A 423 20.30 26.76 18.09
C ASP A 423 20.51 25.42 17.35
N PRO A 424 21.38 25.35 16.32
CA PRO A 424 21.63 24.10 15.61
C PRO A 424 22.31 23.03 16.46
N GLU A 425 23.02 23.41 17.53
CA GLU A 425 23.74 22.49 18.41
C GLU A 425 22.87 21.97 19.57
N ARG A 426 21.60 22.33 19.66
CA ARG A 426 20.73 21.86 20.75
C ARG A 426 20.52 20.35 20.67
N GLU A 427 20.66 19.70 21.81
CA GLU A 427 20.61 18.24 21.92
C GLU A 427 19.17 17.70 21.93
N ILE A 428 18.98 16.61 21.21
CA ILE A 428 17.73 15.88 21.05
C ILE A 428 18.04 14.41 21.32
N ARG A 429 17.31 13.81 22.27
CA ARG A 429 17.44 12.39 22.62
C ARG A 429 16.44 11.59 21.81
N LEU A 430 16.91 10.62 21.04
CA LEU A 430 16.07 9.79 20.19
C LEU A 430 16.39 8.29 20.33
N VAL A 431 15.42 7.47 19.93
CA VAL A 431 15.58 6.03 19.72
C VAL A 431 15.54 5.70 18.23
N THR A 432 16.36 4.75 17.81
CA THR A 432 16.33 4.19 16.46
C THR A 432 16.75 2.72 16.49
N LEU A 433 16.91 2.08 15.32
CA LEU A 433 17.29 0.68 15.23
C LEU A 433 18.82 0.53 15.29
N SER A 434 19.32 -0.48 16.01
CA SER A 434 20.75 -0.79 16.07
C SER A 434 21.33 -1.09 14.68
N PHE A 435 20.54 -1.66 13.77
CA PHE A 435 20.93 -1.84 12.36
C PHE A 435 21.35 -0.53 11.68
N LEU A 436 20.68 0.58 12.01
CA LEU A 436 21.02 1.90 11.46
C LEU A 436 22.26 2.47 12.14
N VAL A 437 22.45 2.20 13.44
CA VAL A 437 23.52 2.78 14.26
C VAL A 437 24.87 2.09 14.08
N ASP A 438 24.89 0.75 14.12
CA ASP A 438 26.13 -0.02 14.27
C ASP A 438 27.05 0.12 13.04
N ASP A 439 26.49 -0.01 11.84
CA ASP A 439 27.22 0.03 10.56
C ASP A 439 26.50 0.89 9.49
N GLY A 440 25.67 1.86 9.90
CA GLY A 440 25.02 2.79 8.96
C GLY A 440 24.04 2.09 8.00
N GLY A 441 23.26 1.12 8.49
CA GLY A 441 22.27 0.38 7.70
C GLY A 441 21.38 1.29 6.87
N ASP A 442 21.00 0.84 5.66
CA ASP A 442 20.32 1.66 4.64
C ASP A 442 21.00 3.01 4.35
N GLY A 443 22.32 3.06 4.56
CA GLY A 443 23.16 4.21 4.32
C GLY A 443 23.03 5.35 5.33
N TYR A 444 22.32 5.13 6.45
CA TYR A 444 22.10 6.15 7.48
C TYR A 444 23.42 6.67 8.06
N PRO A 445 23.51 7.96 8.41
CA PRO A 445 24.78 8.59 8.78
C PRO A 445 25.21 8.36 10.24
N PHE A 446 24.57 7.48 11.01
CA PHE A 446 24.90 7.24 12.42
C PHE A 446 26.36 6.80 12.73
N PRO A 447 27.15 6.22 11.79
CA PRO A 447 28.58 6.07 12.00
C PRO A 447 29.36 7.41 12.08
N LEU A 448 28.80 8.48 11.50
CA LEU A 448 29.35 9.84 11.50
C LEU A 448 28.79 10.69 12.63
N ILE A 449 27.51 10.53 12.96
CA ILE A 449 26.75 11.43 13.84
C ILE A 449 26.09 10.68 15.01
N GLY A 450 25.83 11.41 16.09
CA GLY A 450 25.14 10.90 17.26
C GLY A 450 26.07 10.35 18.34
N GLU A 451 25.90 10.88 19.54
CA GLU A 451 26.69 10.55 20.72
C GLU A 451 25.86 9.80 21.77
N ASN A 452 26.51 9.35 22.85
CA ASN A 452 25.85 8.70 23.99
C ASN A 452 24.98 7.49 23.59
N GLN A 453 25.51 6.66 22.70
CA GLN A 453 24.82 5.49 22.17
C GLN A 453 24.63 4.40 23.23
N VAL A 454 23.40 3.89 23.37
CA VAL A 454 23.05 2.78 24.28
C VAL A 454 22.17 1.79 23.52
N ASN A 455 22.65 0.57 23.32
CA ASN A 455 21.88 -0.50 22.70
C ASN A 455 21.09 -1.27 23.78
N LEU A 456 19.76 -1.15 23.73
CA LEU A 456 18.85 -1.62 24.76
C LEU A 456 18.86 -3.14 24.93
N VAL A 457 19.17 -3.93 23.89
CA VAL A 457 19.24 -5.40 24.04
C VAL A 457 20.42 -5.86 24.92
N ASN A 458 21.39 -4.97 25.17
CA ASN A 458 22.52 -5.22 26.06
C ASN A 458 22.31 -4.66 27.47
N GLU A 459 21.21 -3.94 27.70
CA GLU A 459 20.88 -3.33 28.98
C GLU A 459 19.99 -4.23 29.83
N SER A 460 20.00 -3.99 31.14
CA SER A 460 19.05 -4.66 32.03
C SER A 460 17.70 -3.96 31.97
N LEU A 461 16.62 -4.74 31.87
CA LEU A 461 15.27 -4.20 31.92
C LEU A 461 15.08 -3.30 33.18
N PRO A 462 14.63 -2.05 33.02
CA PRO A 462 14.37 -1.15 34.12
C PRO A 462 13.33 -1.71 35.11
N SER A 463 13.48 -1.34 36.38
CA SER A 463 12.55 -1.80 37.42
C SER A 463 11.17 -1.17 37.22
N GLY A 464 10.18 -2.00 36.88
CA GLY A 464 8.79 -1.55 36.69
C GLY A 464 8.38 -1.42 35.23
N ALA A 465 9.31 -1.59 34.29
CA ALA A 465 9.01 -1.67 32.87
C ALA A 465 8.15 -2.90 32.55
N THR A 466 7.32 -2.77 31.52
CA THR A 466 6.48 -3.84 30.97
C THR A 466 7.37 -4.99 30.46
N ASN A 467 6.90 -6.22 30.65
CA ASN A 467 7.61 -7.44 30.28
C ASN A 467 6.61 -8.62 30.14
N ASN A 468 5.59 -8.43 29.33
CA ASN A 468 4.58 -9.43 28.98
C ASN A 468 5.06 -10.36 27.87
N ALA A 469 5.87 -9.88 26.93
CA ALA A 469 6.46 -10.63 25.83
C ALA A 469 7.69 -11.41 26.32
N ASN A 470 7.74 -12.70 25.96
CA ASN A 470 8.86 -13.59 26.31
C ASN A 470 9.44 -14.35 25.11
N PHE A 471 8.96 -14.04 23.90
CA PHE A 471 9.42 -14.66 22.66
C PHE A 471 10.54 -13.86 21.97
N ALA A 472 10.68 -12.59 22.31
CA ALA A 472 11.71 -11.68 21.83
C ALA A 472 12.63 -11.22 22.98
N ASN A 473 13.80 -10.67 22.65
CA ASN A 473 14.71 -10.12 23.65
C ASN A 473 14.24 -8.71 24.03
N ASN A 474 14.30 -8.38 25.31
CA ASN A 474 13.97 -7.05 25.80
C ASN A 474 14.73 -5.95 25.04
N GLY A 475 14.04 -4.90 24.65
CA GLY A 475 14.64 -3.79 23.89
C GLY A 475 14.87 -4.08 22.40
N SER A 476 14.20 -5.08 21.83
CA SER A 476 14.11 -5.31 20.39
C SER A 476 12.76 -4.84 19.82
N GLU A 477 12.64 -4.70 18.49
CA GLU A 477 11.40 -4.22 17.85
C GLU A 477 10.19 -5.11 18.10
N GLN A 478 10.34 -6.44 18.05
CA GLN A 478 9.23 -7.36 18.30
C GLN A 478 8.77 -7.33 19.77
N ASP A 479 9.73 -7.21 20.70
CA ASP A 479 9.45 -7.00 22.11
C ASP A 479 8.70 -5.68 22.31
N ALA A 480 9.21 -4.59 21.73
CA ALA A 480 8.60 -3.28 21.87
C ALA A 480 7.16 -3.22 21.35
N LEU A 481 6.89 -3.77 20.16
CA LEU A 481 5.53 -3.83 19.63
C LEU A 481 4.61 -4.67 20.52
N ALA A 482 5.07 -5.83 20.97
CA ALA A 482 4.27 -6.73 21.81
C ALA A 482 3.92 -6.09 23.17
N GLU A 483 4.90 -5.46 23.83
CA GLU A 483 4.69 -4.75 25.09
C GLU A 483 3.76 -3.54 24.93
N TYR A 484 3.96 -2.76 23.87
CA TYR A 484 3.14 -1.58 23.58
C TYR A 484 1.68 -1.95 23.31
N LEU A 485 1.45 -2.98 22.48
CA LEU A 485 0.13 -3.54 22.23
C LEU A 485 -0.51 -4.05 23.52
N SER A 486 0.23 -4.80 24.35
CA SER A 486 -0.34 -5.39 25.57
C SER A 486 -0.80 -4.34 26.58
N GLU A 487 -0.08 -3.22 26.66
CA GLU A 487 -0.38 -2.14 27.60
C GLU A 487 -1.49 -1.20 27.08
N ASN A 488 -1.47 -0.88 25.78
CA ASN A 488 -2.35 0.15 25.21
C ASN A 488 -3.57 -0.41 24.48
N PHE A 489 -3.45 -1.61 23.91
CA PHE A 489 -4.46 -2.25 23.07
C PHE A 489 -4.64 -3.74 23.44
N PRO A 490 -5.05 -4.05 24.67
CA PRO A 490 -5.02 -5.41 25.22
C PRO A 490 -5.86 -6.40 24.40
N GLU A 491 -5.52 -7.70 24.50
CA GLU A 491 -6.14 -8.82 23.76
C GLU A 491 -7.68 -8.90 23.77
N ASN A 492 -8.33 -8.20 24.69
CA ASN A 492 -9.78 -8.17 24.87
C ASN A 492 -10.47 -7.03 24.11
N GLY A 493 -9.73 -6.19 23.39
CA GLY A 493 -10.27 -5.09 22.58
C GLY A 493 -10.80 -3.90 23.38
N ASN A 494 -10.29 -3.67 24.59
CA ASN A 494 -10.72 -2.53 25.41
C ASN A 494 -9.55 -1.68 25.93
N PRO A 495 -9.03 -0.74 25.11
CA PRO A 495 -9.43 -0.48 23.71
C PRO A 495 -8.70 -1.40 22.70
N SER A 496 -9.23 -1.54 21.48
CA SER A 496 -8.49 -2.00 20.30
C SER A 496 -7.77 -0.81 19.65
N PHE A 497 -6.72 -1.07 18.88
CA PHE A 497 -6.18 -0.06 17.97
C PHE A 497 -7.18 0.20 16.83
N SER A 498 -7.49 1.47 16.55
CA SER A 498 -8.57 1.85 15.63
C SER A 498 -8.17 2.91 14.60
N ASP A 499 -6.91 3.32 14.57
CA ASP A 499 -6.46 4.36 13.65
C ASP A 499 -6.24 3.73 12.26
N ALA A 500 -7.19 3.97 11.37
CA ALA A 500 -7.14 3.46 10.01
C ALA A 500 -5.95 4.07 9.24
N ASP A 501 -5.44 3.33 8.26
CA ASP A 501 -4.48 3.86 7.32
C ASP A 501 -5.17 4.93 6.45
N THR A 502 -4.47 6.03 6.20
CA THR A 502 -4.96 7.18 5.45
C THR A 502 -4.29 7.27 4.09
N LEU A 503 -4.86 8.05 3.18
CA LEU A 503 -4.20 8.36 1.92
C LEU A 503 -3.00 9.31 2.17
N PRO A 504 -1.98 9.34 1.29
CA PRO A 504 -0.81 10.22 1.46
C PRO A 504 -1.12 11.70 1.70
N GLU A 505 -2.19 12.21 1.11
CA GLU A 505 -2.71 13.58 1.28
C GLU A 505 -3.28 13.85 2.69
N GLU A 506 -3.65 12.80 3.43
CA GLU A 506 -4.17 12.90 4.80
C GLU A 506 -3.09 12.62 5.86
N ASP A 507 -1.84 12.34 5.44
CA ASP A 507 -0.73 12.02 6.34
C ASP A 507 -0.44 13.20 7.30
N GLU A 508 -0.19 12.93 8.59
CA GLU A 508 0.02 13.98 9.59
C GLU A 508 1.48 14.10 10.06
N ARG A 509 2.21 12.99 10.14
CA ARG A 509 3.59 12.92 10.63
C ARG A 509 4.61 13.02 9.49
N ILE A 510 4.30 12.51 8.30
CA ILE A 510 5.22 12.46 7.16
C ILE A 510 4.52 12.97 5.89
N ARG A 511 4.65 14.27 5.61
CA ARG A 511 4.00 14.87 4.44
C ARG A 511 4.96 15.05 3.27
N ARG A 512 4.61 14.48 2.12
CA ARG A 512 5.30 14.81 0.88
C ARG A 512 4.68 16.06 0.29
N VAL A 513 5.49 17.09 0.05
CA VAL A 513 5.02 18.36 -0.52
C VAL A 513 5.71 18.75 -1.81
N LEU A 514 4.98 19.22 -2.83
CA LEU A 514 5.61 19.89 -3.96
C LEU A 514 5.77 21.38 -3.64
N PHE A 515 7.00 21.89 -3.68
CA PHE A 515 7.23 23.31 -3.47
C PHE A 515 7.43 24.04 -4.81
N VAL A 516 6.38 24.66 -5.32
CA VAL A 516 6.40 25.39 -6.60
C VAL A 516 6.56 26.88 -6.34
N LYS A 517 7.69 27.46 -6.77
CA LYS A 517 7.98 28.89 -6.58
C LYS A 517 8.15 29.62 -7.90
N GLY A 518 7.31 30.62 -8.12
CA GLY A 518 7.41 31.57 -9.21
C GLY A 518 8.49 32.63 -8.99
N THR A 519 8.56 33.53 -9.95
CA THR A 519 9.63 34.46 -10.16
C THR A 519 9.23 35.87 -9.72
N LYS A 520 9.50 36.86 -10.54
CA LYS A 520 9.14 38.27 -10.31
C LYS A 520 8.31 38.83 -11.48
N ASP A 521 7.98 37.95 -12.42
CA ASP A 521 7.24 38.19 -13.64
C ASP A 521 5.96 37.33 -13.55
N ASP A 522 4.96 37.59 -14.39
CA ASP A 522 3.68 36.85 -14.35
C ASP A 522 3.88 35.35 -14.65
N ASP A 523 3.53 34.49 -13.69
CA ASP A 523 3.76 33.05 -13.73
C ASP A 523 2.46 32.22 -13.79
N THR A 524 2.59 30.97 -14.26
CA THR A 524 1.52 29.95 -14.18
C THR A 524 2.11 28.75 -13.47
N LEU A 525 1.69 28.58 -12.23
CA LEU A 525 2.17 27.58 -11.29
C LEU A 525 1.04 26.61 -11.00
N VAL A 526 1.35 25.33 -11.07
CA VAL A 526 0.39 24.25 -10.89
C VAL A 526 1.05 23.22 -9.99
N GLY A 527 0.36 22.83 -8.92
CA GLY A 527 0.73 21.75 -8.02
C GLY A 527 0.64 20.36 -8.66
N GLY A 528 1.01 19.35 -7.88
CA GLY A 528 0.86 17.92 -8.08
C GLY A 528 -0.54 17.42 -7.74
N GLU A 529 -0.62 16.27 -7.07
CA GLU A 529 -1.88 15.68 -6.59
C GLU A 529 -1.74 15.36 -5.08
N THR A 530 -0.86 16.08 -4.38
CA THR A 530 -0.48 15.91 -2.98
C THR A 530 -0.43 17.29 -2.35
N ASP A 531 -0.36 17.41 -1.01
CA ASP A 531 -0.18 18.69 -0.33
C ASP A 531 0.94 19.54 -0.92
N ASP A 532 0.63 20.66 -1.55
CA ASP A 532 1.63 21.49 -2.18
C ASP A 532 1.80 22.83 -1.50
N THR A 533 2.94 23.46 -1.75
CA THR A 533 3.12 24.86 -1.43
C THR A 533 3.47 25.60 -2.71
N VAL A 534 2.53 26.39 -3.20
CA VAL A 534 2.64 27.15 -4.44
C VAL A 534 2.75 28.64 -4.13
N ILE A 535 3.88 29.25 -4.50
CA ILE A 535 4.19 30.66 -4.21
C ILE A 535 4.42 31.43 -5.51
N GLY A 536 3.54 32.38 -5.84
CA GLY A 536 3.55 33.19 -7.07
C GLY A 536 4.81 34.04 -7.23
N GLY A 537 5.17 34.80 -6.19
CA GLY A 537 6.39 35.60 -6.19
C GLY A 537 6.11 37.10 -6.31
N ARG A 538 6.31 37.70 -7.47
CA ARG A 538 5.76 39.02 -7.81
C ARG A 538 5.27 38.91 -9.24
N GLY A 539 4.23 39.64 -9.62
CA GLY A 539 3.68 39.51 -10.97
C GLY A 539 2.17 39.37 -10.88
N ASN A 540 1.48 39.09 -11.97
CA ASN A 540 0.08 38.68 -11.90
C ASN A 540 0.02 37.18 -12.16
N ASP A 541 -0.02 36.40 -11.10
CA ASP A 541 0.25 34.98 -11.13
C ASP A 541 -1.05 34.17 -11.22
N PHE A 542 -0.94 32.98 -11.79
CA PHE A 542 -1.96 31.95 -11.74
C PHE A 542 -1.41 30.78 -10.93
N LEU A 543 -2.05 30.47 -9.82
CA LEU A 543 -1.70 29.38 -8.90
C LEU A 543 -2.87 28.39 -8.87
N TYR A 544 -2.57 27.10 -9.03
CA TYR A 544 -3.54 26.03 -8.88
C TYR A 544 -2.92 24.91 -8.04
N GLY A 545 -3.50 24.57 -6.89
CA GLY A 545 -3.03 23.52 -5.98
C GLY A 545 -3.30 22.11 -6.51
N ARG A 546 -4.56 21.83 -6.87
CA ARG A 546 -5.12 20.61 -7.48
C ARG A 546 -5.77 19.65 -6.49
N ASP A 547 -5.10 18.59 -6.06
CA ASP A 547 -5.63 17.65 -5.07
C ASP A 547 -4.63 17.67 -3.90
N GLY A 548 -5.12 17.60 -2.66
CA GLY A 548 -4.31 17.65 -1.44
C GLY A 548 -4.56 18.93 -0.63
N ASP A 549 -4.03 19.00 0.59
CA ASP A 549 -4.17 20.18 1.45
C ASP A 549 -3.11 21.24 1.07
N ASP A 550 -3.45 22.15 0.16
CA ASP A 550 -2.49 23.05 -0.49
C ASP A 550 -2.31 24.40 0.21
N VAL A 551 -1.11 24.95 0.13
CA VAL A 551 -0.77 26.30 0.57
C VAL A 551 -0.42 27.19 -0.62
N LEU A 552 -1.29 28.14 -0.95
CA LEU A 552 -1.13 29.06 -2.08
C LEU A 552 -0.85 30.50 -1.63
N GLU A 553 0.30 31.06 -2.01
CA GLU A 553 0.70 32.45 -1.70
C GLU A 553 0.90 33.29 -2.99
N GLY A 554 -0.02 34.20 -3.29
CA GLY A 554 0.02 35.09 -4.46
C GLY A 554 1.14 36.14 -4.42
N ARG A 555 1.34 36.76 -3.24
CA ARG A 555 2.33 37.84 -2.99
C ARG A 555 1.94 39.14 -3.73
N PRO A 556 2.84 40.12 -4.02
CA PRO A 556 2.41 41.32 -4.74
C PRO A 556 2.04 41.05 -6.20
N GLY A 557 0.79 41.34 -6.55
CA GLY A 557 0.26 40.95 -7.84
C GLY A 557 -1.23 41.19 -8.05
N PHE A 558 -1.74 40.82 -9.23
CA PHE A 558 -3.17 40.58 -9.42
C PHE A 558 -3.34 39.09 -9.68
N ASP A 559 -3.43 38.35 -8.60
CA ASP A 559 -3.22 36.92 -8.62
C ASP A 559 -4.55 36.16 -8.72
N ARG A 560 -4.47 34.95 -9.26
CA ARG A 560 -5.59 34.02 -9.33
C ARG A 560 -5.17 32.73 -8.65
N LEU A 561 -5.75 32.47 -7.49
CA LEU A 561 -5.48 31.30 -6.67
C LEU A 561 -6.68 30.36 -6.76
N PHE A 562 -6.40 29.13 -7.16
CA PHE A 562 -7.34 28.01 -7.17
C PHE A 562 -6.77 26.97 -6.23
N GLY A 563 -7.41 26.67 -5.11
CA GLY A 563 -6.95 25.64 -4.17
C GLY A 563 -7.02 24.28 -4.84
N GLY A 564 -8.22 23.74 -4.99
CA GLY A 564 -8.39 22.41 -5.53
C GLY A 564 -9.36 21.62 -4.69
N SER A 565 -9.17 20.30 -4.64
CA SER A 565 -9.81 19.43 -3.67
C SER A 565 -8.88 19.30 -2.46
N GLY A 566 -9.40 19.42 -1.24
CA GLY A 566 -8.60 19.34 -0.01
C GLY A 566 -8.82 20.57 0.86
N ASN A 567 -8.28 20.58 2.07
CA ASN A 567 -8.39 21.72 2.99
C ASN A 567 -7.26 22.73 2.72
N ASP A 568 -7.55 23.69 1.86
CA ASP A 568 -6.56 24.60 1.31
C ASP A 568 -6.37 25.88 2.14
N THR A 569 -5.17 26.42 2.12
CA THR A 569 -4.84 27.76 2.65
C THR A 569 -4.42 28.70 1.52
N LEU A 570 -5.26 29.67 1.18
CA LEU A 570 -5.01 30.65 0.12
C LEU A 570 -4.73 32.05 0.70
N ASN A 571 -3.65 32.68 0.24
CA ASN A 571 -3.30 34.06 0.58
C ASN A 571 -3.01 34.88 -0.69
N GLY A 572 -3.92 35.80 -1.03
CA GLY A 572 -3.80 36.69 -2.19
C GLY A 572 -2.60 37.65 -2.10
N GLY A 573 -2.33 38.18 -0.91
CA GLY A 573 -1.19 39.06 -0.68
C GLY A 573 -1.49 40.52 -1.00
N GLN A 574 -0.71 41.15 -1.89
CA GLN A 574 -0.89 42.56 -2.24
C GLN A 574 -1.42 42.71 -3.65
N GLY A 575 -2.70 43.04 -3.76
CA GLY A 575 -3.27 43.61 -4.96
C GLY A 575 -4.73 43.24 -5.06
N ARG A 576 -5.18 42.84 -6.25
CA ARG A 576 -6.60 42.60 -6.53
C ARG A 576 -6.73 41.17 -6.98
N ASP A 577 -6.94 40.33 -6.01
CA ASP A 577 -6.73 38.91 -6.16
C ASP A 577 -8.07 38.21 -6.31
N ARG A 578 -8.03 37.02 -6.90
CA ARG A 578 -9.18 36.13 -7.05
C ARG A 578 -8.84 34.82 -6.40
N LEU A 579 -9.56 34.50 -5.34
CA LEU A 579 -9.37 33.29 -4.56
C LEU A 579 -10.59 32.40 -4.78
N ASN A 580 -10.36 31.16 -5.16
CA ASN A 580 -11.35 30.09 -5.23
C ASN A 580 -10.67 28.91 -4.55
N SER A 581 -11.09 28.55 -3.35
CA SER A 581 -10.43 27.48 -2.62
C SER A 581 -10.83 26.13 -3.19
N GLY A 582 -12.12 25.81 -3.22
CA GLY A 582 -12.63 24.63 -3.92
C GLY A 582 -13.47 23.78 -2.98
N PRO A 583 -13.54 22.46 -3.16
CA PRO A 583 -14.04 21.53 -2.14
C PRO A 583 -13.07 21.37 -0.95
N GLY A 584 -13.56 21.54 0.27
CA GLY A 584 -12.81 21.30 1.52
C GLY A 584 -13.12 22.35 2.58
N ASP A 585 -12.60 22.17 3.80
CA ASP A 585 -12.69 23.20 4.85
C ASP A 585 -11.53 24.19 4.69
N ASP A 586 -11.73 25.24 3.88
CA ASP A 586 -10.62 26.09 3.43
C ASP A 586 -10.39 27.35 4.28
N VAL A 587 -9.19 27.94 4.16
CA VAL A 587 -8.83 29.23 4.75
C VAL A 587 -8.35 30.21 3.68
N MET A 588 -9.11 31.28 3.47
CA MET A 588 -8.78 32.34 2.52
C MET A 588 -8.44 33.67 3.20
N THR A 589 -7.36 34.30 2.73
CA THR A 589 -6.93 35.65 3.11
C THR A 589 -6.75 36.49 1.83
N GLY A 590 -7.57 37.52 1.64
CA GLY A 590 -7.51 38.37 0.45
C GLY A 590 -6.30 39.30 0.48
N GLY A 591 -5.99 39.83 1.66
CA GLY A 591 -4.88 40.73 1.89
C GLY A 591 -5.22 42.18 1.57
N ALA A 592 -4.42 42.80 0.71
CA ALA A 592 -4.50 44.24 0.46
C ALA A 592 -4.81 44.56 -1.00
N SER A 593 -6.07 44.62 -1.40
CA SER A 593 -6.68 45.80 -2.01
C SER A 593 -8.15 45.50 -2.18
N ILE A 594 -8.59 45.06 -3.35
CA ILE A 594 -9.98 44.69 -3.64
C ILE A 594 -9.92 43.26 -4.12
N ASP A 595 -10.40 42.37 -3.29
CA ASP A 595 -10.22 40.94 -3.47
C ASP A 595 -11.58 40.27 -3.73
N ARG A 596 -11.55 39.15 -4.45
CA ARG A 596 -12.75 38.39 -4.82
C ARG A 596 -12.62 36.97 -4.30
N PHE A 597 -13.52 36.61 -3.40
CA PHE A 597 -13.66 35.25 -2.88
C PHE A 597 -14.76 34.56 -3.70
N ILE A 598 -14.41 33.53 -4.45
CA ILE A 598 -15.24 32.95 -5.49
C ILE A 598 -15.68 31.56 -5.07
N PHE A 599 -17.00 31.37 -4.97
CA PHE A 599 -17.63 30.10 -4.64
C PHE A 599 -18.29 29.52 -5.89
N ASN A 600 -17.63 28.53 -6.49
CA ASN A 600 -18.15 27.78 -7.64
C ASN A 600 -17.56 26.37 -7.68
N THR A 601 -18.34 25.42 -8.20
CA THR A 601 -17.92 24.07 -8.58
C THR A 601 -18.58 23.66 -9.90
N THR A 602 -18.14 22.53 -10.44
CA THR A 602 -18.75 21.88 -11.62
C THR A 602 -20.05 21.14 -11.30
N GLN A 603 -20.38 21.01 -10.01
CA GLN A 603 -21.56 20.31 -9.49
C GLN A 603 -22.54 21.29 -8.82
N THR A 604 -23.74 20.82 -8.51
CA THR A 604 -24.66 21.53 -7.61
C THR A 604 -24.09 21.56 -6.20
N TYR A 605 -24.33 22.64 -5.45
CA TYR A 605 -23.92 22.73 -4.05
C TYR A 605 -24.38 21.50 -3.25
N ASP A 606 -23.42 20.81 -2.66
CA ASP A 606 -23.58 19.82 -1.60
C ASP A 606 -22.69 20.26 -0.43
N GLN A 607 -23.17 20.15 0.80
CA GLN A 607 -22.39 20.58 1.97
C GLN A 607 -21.15 19.70 2.15
N ASP A 608 -21.25 18.41 1.79
CA ASP A 608 -20.12 17.48 1.84
C ASP A 608 -19.07 17.78 0.75
N ASP A 609 -19.44 18.51 -0.32
CA ASP A 609 -18.54 18.88 -1.43
C ASP A 609 -17.94 20.29 -1.31
N PHE A 610 -18.42 21.14 -0.39
CA PHE A 610 -17.98 22.54 -0.26
C PHE A 610 -17.23 22.84 1.04
N GLY A 611 -17.38 21.99 2.06
CA GLY A 611 -16.86 22.27 3.40
C GLY A 611 -17.37 23.59 4.01
N GLU A 612 -16.77 23.97 5.13
CA GLU A 612 -17.02 25.19 5.88
C GLU A 612 -15.82 26.16 5.79
N ASP A 613 -15.78 26.96 4.73
CA ASP A 613 -14.67 27.89 4.49
C ASP A 613 -14.56 29.03 5.51
N ARG A 614 -13.36 29.57 5.64
CA ARG A 614 -13.07 30.73 6.50
C ARG A 614 -12.40 31.84 5.70
N ILE A 615 -12.95 33.05 5.79
CA ILE A 615 -12.30 34.26 5.27
C ILE A 615 -11.78 35.09 6.45
N THR A 616 -10.47 35.30 6.50
CA THR A 616 -9.80 35.83 7.70
C THR A 616 -9.80 37.36 7.79
N ASP A 617 -9.90 38.07 6.66
CA ASP A 617 -9.63 39.51 6.60
C ASP A 617 -10.60 40.34 5.74
N PHE A 618 -11.81 39.84 5.49
CA PHE A 618 -12.81 40.48 4.62
C PHE A 618 -13.04 41.97 4.92
N ASP A 619 -12.78 42.87 3.96
CA ASP A 619 -13.02 44.31 4.05
C ASP A 619 -14.24 44.74 3.23
N ILE A 620 -15.31 45.13 3.92
CA ILE A 620 -16.59 45.56 3.30
C ILE A 620 -16.49 46.74 2.33
N GLU A 621 -15.46 47.60 2.44
CA GLU A 621 -15.32 48.75 1.53
C GLU A 621 -14.67 48.34 0.20
N ARG A 622 -14.10 47.13 0.14
CA ARG A 622 -13.20 46.73 -0.95
C ARG A 622 -13.54 45.37 -1.54
N ASP A 623 -13.81 44.38 -0.71
CA ASP A 623 -13.87 42.98 -1.10
C ASP A 623 -15.28 42.55 -1.50
N ILE A 624 -15.33 41.49 -2.32
CA ILE A 624 -16.57 40.96 -2.88
C ILE A 624 -16.61 39.44 -2.76
N ILE A 625 -17.73 38.92 -2.28
CA ILE A 625 -18.07 37.50 -2.34
C ILE A 625 -18.77 37.22 -3.67
N VAL A 626 -18.22 36.30 -4.45
CA VAL A 626 -18.73 35.94 -5.78
C VAL A 626 -19.40 34.57 -5.70
N ILE A 627 -20.70 34.53 -5.97
CA ILE A 627 -21.52 33.32 -5.92
C ILE A 627 -21.87 32.87 -7.33
N ASN A 628 -21.61 31.60 -7.68
CA ASN A 628 -21.97 31.05 -8.98
C ASN A 628 -23.35 30.37 -8.96
N ARG A 629 -24.24 30.79 -9.86
CA ARG A 629 -25.61 30.28 -9.96
C ARG A 629 -25.71 28.84 -10.47
N THR A 630 -24.67 28.33 -11.14
CA THR A 630 -24.63 26.90 -11.53
C THR A 630 -24.41 25.99 -10.33
N THR A 631 -23.78 26.52 -9.28
CA THR A 631 -23.53 25.82 -8.02
C THR A 631 -24.69 26.05 -7.05
N PHE A 632 -25.02 27.32 -6.79
CA PHE A 632 -26.09 27.73 -5.88
C PHE A 632 -27.42 27.84 -6.62
N THR A 633 -27.94 26.69 -7.06
CA THR A 633 -29.05 26.56 -8.02
C THR A 633 -30.43 27.04 -7.53
N ALA A 634 -30.59 27.29 -6.22
CA ALA A 634 -31.78 27.92 -5.69
C ALA A 634 -31.86 29.44 -6.01
N ILE A 635 -30.77 30.02 -6.54
CA ILE A 635 -30.72 31.41 -6.99
C ILE A 635 -31.02 31.47 -8.49
N GLU A 636 -32.18 32.00 -8.85
CA GLU A 636 -32.66 32.05 -10.22
C GLU A 636 -32.00 33.17 -11.06
N SER A 637 -32.10 33.07 -12.39
CA SER A 637 -31.49 34.04 -13.32
C SER A 637 -31.97 35.49 -13.14
N GLU A 638 -33.18 35.69 -12.60
CA GLU A 638 -33.79 37.01 -12.43
C GLU A 638 -33.55 37.60 -11.02
N ASP A 639 -33.03 36.81 -10.08
CA ASP A 639 -32.85 37.24 -8.69
C ASP A 639 -31.75 38.31 -8.59
N SER A 640 -31.95 39.29 -7.71
CA SER A 640 -30.89 40.17 -7.23
C SER A 640 -30.49 39.78 -5.80
N PHE A 641 -29.30 40.16 -5.34
CA PHE A 641 -28.95 39.93 -3.93
C PHE A 641 -29.89 40.67 -2.97
N GLU A 642 -30.51 41.77 -3.41
CA GLU A 642 -31.54 42.47 -2.63
C GLU A 642 -32.79 41.60 -2.40
N ASP A 643 -33.03 40.62 -3.28
CA ASP A 643 -34.17 39.70 -3.20
C ASP A 643 -33.85 38.42 -2.39
N VAL A 644 -32.60 37.94 -2.42
CA VAL A 644 -32.24 36.61 -1.88
C VAL A 644 -31.32 36.64 -0.66
N PHE A 645 -30.90 37.82 -0.20
CA PHE A 645 -30.03 38.01 0.96
C PHE A 645 -30.80 38.46 2.21
N ALA A 646 -30.54 37.81 3.35
CA ALA A 646 -31.04 38.24 4.66
C ALA A 646 -29.95 38.21 5.74
N THR A 647 -30.20 38.94 6.83
CA THR A 647 -29.34 38.94 8.01
C THR A 647 -30.08 38.44 9.24
N VAL A 648 -29.37 37.71 10.11
CA VAL A 648 -29.85 37.17 11.38
C VAL A 648 -28.82 37.42 12.49
N THR A 649 -29.16 37.04 13.72
CA THR A 649 -28.31 37.17 14.93
C THR A 649 -28.11 35.83 15.65
N SER A 650 -28.58 34.73 15.06
CA SER A 650 -28.47 33.38 15.61
C SER A 650 -28.49 32.38 14.48
N ASP A 651 -27.60 31.39 14.51
CA ASP A 651 -27.52 30.35 13.47
C ASP A 651 -28.83 29.55 13.35
N ASN A 652 -29.55 29.38 14.47
CA ASN A 652 -30.86 28.72 14.46
C ASN A 652 -31.92 29.46 13.62
N ASP A 653 -31.71 30.75 13.35
CA ASP A 653 -32.61 31.57 12.55
C ASP A 653 -32.20 31.60 11.06
N ALA A 654 -31.11 30.92 10.68
CA ALA A 654 -30.62 30.88 9.30
C ALA A 654 -31.58 30.14 8.34
N ALA A 655 -32.47 29.31 8.88
CA ALA A 655 -33.55 28.68 8.11
C ALA A 655 -34.71 29.68 7.89
N THR A 656 -34.71 30.41 6.77
CA THR A 656 -35.72 31.42 6.43
C THR A 656 -36.63 30.98 5.27
N GLU A 657 -37.83 31.55 5.16
CA GLU A 657 -38.76 31.30 4.03
C GLU A 657 -38.45 32.14 2.79
N ASP A 658 -37.78 33.28 2.96
CA ASP A 658 -37.72 34.35 1.95
C ASP A 658 -36.28 34.64 1.44
N ALA A 659 -35.25 34.01 2.00
CA ALA A 659 -33.86 34.24 1.60
C ALA A 659 -33.08 32.94 1.40
N VAL A 660 -32.22 32.96 0.38
CA VAL A 660 -31.39 31.84 -0.06
C VAL A 660 -29.96 31.95 0.48
N ILE A 661 -29.47 33.18 0.70
CA ILE A 661 -28.21 33.47 1.38
C ILE A 661 -28.52 34.20 2.69
N VAL A 662 -28.09 33.63 3.82
CA VAL A 662 -28.39 34.18 5.14
C VAL A 662 -27.11 34.42 5.91
N TYR A 663 -26.93 35.64 6.42
CA TYR A 663 -25.73 36.04 7.14
C TYR A 663 -26.02 36.28 8.63
N ASN A 664 -25.31 35.58 9.50
CA ASN A 664 -25.36 35.83 10.93
C ASN A 664 -24.35 36.92 11.34
N THR A 665 -24.90 38.05 11.73
CA THR A 665 -24.14 39.26 12.10
C THR A 665 -23.40 39.16 13.42
N ASP A 666 -23.71 38.18 14.28
CA ASP A 666 -23.07 38.02 15.59
C ASP A 666 -21.78 37.17 15.54
N ASN A 667 -21.66 36.26 14.57
CA ASN A 667 -20.52 35.33 14.46
C ASN A 667 -19.85 35.30 13.07
N GLY A 668 -20.43 35.94 12.05
CA GLY A 668 -19.84 36.00 10.70
C GLY A 668 -20.23 34.85 9.79
N ASN A 669 -21.15 33.98 10.20
CA ASN A 669 -21.52 32.78 9.43
C ASN A 669 -22.43 33.13 8.25
N LEU A 670 -22.15 32.57 7.08
CA LEU A 670 -22.95 32.61 5.86
C LEU A 670 -23.52 31.23 5.56
N PHE A 671 -24.83 31.20 5.40
CA PHE A 671 -25.59 29.98 5.15
C PHE A 671 -26.22 30.01 3.77
N TYR A 672 -26.26 28.86 3.10
CA TYR A 672 -27.03 28.64 1.90
C TYR A 672 -28.26 27.77 2.18
N ASN A 673 -29.42 28.24 1.75
CA ASN A 673 -30.71 27.60 1.95
C ASN A 673 -31.28 27.10 0.61
N GLN A 674 -31.08 25.82 0.32
CA GLN A 674 -31.39 25.19 -0.97
C GLN A 674 -32.91 25.08 -1.28
N ASN A 675 -33.81 25.26 -0.29
CA ASN A 675 -35.23 24.91 -0.41
C ASN A 675 -36.18 26.10 -0.66
N GLY A 676 -36.21 26.59 -1.89
CA GLY A 676 -37.20 27.58 -2.36
C GLY A 676 -38.60 27.03 -2.68
N SER A 677 -39.17 26.03 -1.96
CA SER A 677 -40.60 25.65 -2.16
C SER A 677 -41.32 25.03 -0.95
N ASP A 678 -42.52 25.59 -0.64
CA ASP A 678 -43.72 25.22 0.16
C ASP A 678 -43.75 24.05 1.18
N GLY A 679 -42.63 23.43 1.54
CA GLY A 679 -42.58 22.14 2.22
C GLY A 679 -41.70 22.04 3.46
N GLY A 680 -41.42 23.14 4.17
CA GLY A 680 -40.82 23.09 5.52
C GLY A 680 -39.29 22.93 5.55
N LEU A 681 -38.65 24.01 6.02
CA LEU A 681 -37.29 24.22 6.53
C LEU A 681 -36.39 22.96 6.71
N GLY A 682 -35.32 22.88 5.92
CA GLY A 682 -34.10 22.13 6.26
C GLY A 682 -33.14 23.00 7.10
N SER A 683 -32.03 22.41 7.57
CA SER A 683 -30.89 23.16 8.14
C SER A 683 -30.17 23.88 7.00
N GLY A 684 -30.05 25.22 7.05
CA GLY A 684 -29.17 25.94 6.13
C GLY A 684 -27.75 25.38 6.24
N GLY A 685 -27.12 25.10 5.11
CA GLY A 685 -25.73 24.63 5.08
C GLY A 685 -24.81 25.82 5.33
N LEU A 686 -24.03 25.76 6.41
CA LEU A 686 -22.93 26.69 6.61
C LEU A 686 -21.91 26.41 5.51
N PHE A 687 -21.44 27.46 4.83
CA PHE A 687 -20.44 27.33 3.77
C PHE A 687 -19.29 28.33 3.91
N VAL A 688 -19.50 29.46 4.61
CA VAL A 688 -18.43 30.43 4.89
C VAL A 688 -18.59 31.02 6.27
N THR A 689 -17.47 31.23 6.97
CA THR A 689 -17.36 32.07 8.16
C THR A 689 -16.43 33.25 7.88
N LEU A 690 -16.91 34.48 8.13
CA LEU A 690 -16.08 35.69 8.11
C LEU A 690 -15.55 35.99 9.51
N ASP A 691 -14.26 35.82 9.75
CA ASP A 691 -13.67 35.86 11.10
C ASP A 691 -13.85 37.20 11.83
N ASN A 692 -13.97 38.30 11.08
CA ASN A 692 -14.18 39.64 11.63
C ASN A 692 -15.67 40.03 11.78
N ALA A 693 -16.61 39.14 11.43
CA ALA A 693 -18.06 39.32 11.49
C ALA A 693 -18.51 40.74 11.03
N PRO A 694 -18.22 41.14 9.79
CA PRO A 694 -18.47 42.50 9.32
C PRO A 694 -19.97 42.75 9.12
N VAL A 695 -20.38 44.00 8.96
CA VAL A 695 -21.77 44.32 8.59
C VAL A 695 -21.90 44.22 7.08
N LEU A 696 -22.48 43.13 6.58
CA LEU A 696 -22.69 42.89 5.15
C LEU A 696 -24.01 43.46 4.64
N ASP A 697 -24.01 43.88 3.39
CA ASP A 697 -25.22 44.14 2.59
C ASP A 697 -25.10 43.52 1.19
N ALA A 698 -26.13 43.71 0.36
CA ALA A 698 -26.20 43.13 -0.98
C ALA A 698 -25.09 43.61 -1.93
N ASP A 699 -24.47 44.77 -1.67
CA ASP A 699 -23.37 45.30 -2.51
C ASP A 699 -22.05 44.55 -2.28
N ASN A 700 -21.93 43.80 -1.18
CA ASN A 700 -20.77 42.95 -0.89
C ASN A 700 -20.74 41.65 -1.69
N PHE A 701 -21.77 41.39 -2.51
CA PHE A 701 -21.90 40.16 -3.27
C PHE A 701 -22.00 40.41 -4.77
N SER A 702 -21.59 39.41 -5.56
CA SER A 702 -21.74 39.43 -7.01
C SER A 702 -22.08 38.04 -7.56
N PHE A 703 -22.97 38.00 -8.56
CA PHE A 703 -23.32 36.76 -9.23
C PHE A 703 -22.49 36.55 -10.49
N VAL A 704 -22.14 35.29 -10.73
CA VAL A 704 -21.60 34.80 -11.99
C VAL A 704 -22.38 33.55 -12.43
N GLY A 705 -22.40 33.27 -13.73
CA GLY A 705 -23.20 32.18 -14.32
C GLY A 705 -24.46 32.70 -14.98
#